data_AF-A0A1Y5CV74-F1
#
_entry.id   AF-A0A1Y5CV74-F1
#
_cell.length_a   1.000
_cell.length_b   1.000
_cell.length_c   1.000
_cell.angle_alpha   90.00
_cell.angle_beta   90.00
_cell.angle_gamma   90.00
#
_symmetry.space_group_name_H-M   'P 1'
#
loop_
_entity.id
_entity.type
_entity.pdbx_description
1 polymer ?
#
loop_
_entity_poly.entity_id
_entity_poly.type
_entity_poly.pdbx_seq_one_letter_code
_entity_poly.pdbx_strand_id
1 'polypeptide(L)'
;MDHLIKYAIFTATLLMSIESVAKSTEISPIKPKIVGGEVATEGDWPWMSALVYTFNEVSTSLIVDNTSYDSLAFNGGVAGSATGITVDCGIGDTQCSDATDKICLIERGDIDFSVKVENCQAGGGVGAIIYNNIDGILNGTLGDDFTGTIPVVAVTQADGVILKDALGATANLTVAQSSALAQSSTCGASFLGGKWLLTASHCVEGVDASQLKVNVGEYDLSNGAENAQAVQRIYMHGDYQLDIELDNDIALIELVASVNNEAVTLLDLEQTSQLAIENSAVTVAGWGGREGYDAGGGPTSNFPNVLHQVDLQLMTNGECKNTLAQSFTDLYEGVFSPEGVGITDAMICATIAGGGKGSCQGDSGGPLMVNTNQGWQQIGIVSWGIGCAADGFPGVYTRSALFTDWINEITQGIAIDQSTELGIQAQNNALSSQLLLVNNSSLTAGLTFAIEGDANFTIDDSTCNTLAAGETCQLNVSYDAAQVGKHNANIIITSDNNDIPTSSSRVSAQTIALASEINTQLSSTDEALTWYSGGDSAWQLDNTEAAIVSGTIGDNQESSVMVTLTGEGELSFEWSVSSEENTEDPDSPYDALYLYLDGALIKFIAGDVAYTSDKVEFTAGEHRITWVYRKDAAALEGDDNGHIRNVVFTSTAVTTPTPAAPTPTNPNARSSSGGSMAWLSLMLLVLVNMRRKQYQH
;
A
#
# COMPACT_ATOMS: atom_id res chain seq x y z
N MET A 1 30.97 40.89 -12.12
CA MET A 1 30.99 42.34 -11.81
C MET A 1 30.75 42.45 -10.32
N ASP A 2 31.74 42.12 -9.51
CA ASP A 2 32.80 43.00 -8.95
C ASP A 2 32.43 43.37 -7.51
N HIS A 3 32.94 42.64 -6.51
CA HIS A 3 34.18 42.86 -5.73
C HIS A 3 33.83 43.41 -4.32
N LEU A 4 33.91 42.62 -3.23
CA LEU A 4 35.07 42.36 -2.34
C LEU A 4 35.73 43.61 -1.72
N ILE A 5 35.89 43.62 -0.38
CA ILE A 5 37.08 44.00 0.48
C ILE A 5 36.60 43.98 1.96
N LYS A 6 36.89 42.95 2.78
CA LYS A 6 38.10 42.63 3.59
C LYS A 6 38.48 43.65 4.68
N TYR A 7 38.49 43.25 5.97
CA TYR A 7 39.69 42.83 6.73
C TYR A 7 39.42 42.64 8.24
N ALA A 8 39.92 41.53 8.78
CA ALA A 8 40.00 41.16 10.20
C ALA A 8 41.32 41.63 10.84
N ILE A 9 41.34 41.88 12.16
CA ILE A 9 42.56 41.82 13.00
C ILE A 9 42.24 41.22 14.39
N PHE A 10 43.03 40.21 14.73
CA PHE A 10 43.13 39.39 15.94
C PHE A 10 43.98 40.05 17.05
N THR A 11 43.77 39.70 18.32
CA THR A 11 44.76 39.42 19.42
C THR A 11 44.10 39.63 20.80
N ALA A 12 43.85 38.60 21.62
CA ALA A 12 44.74 37.78 22.46
C ALA A 12 44.86 38.27 23.94
N THR A 13 44.14 37.57 24.81
CA THR A 13 44.53 37.01 26.14
C THR A 13 45.08 37.89 27.26
N LEU A 14 44.42 37.89 28.44
CA LEU A 14 45.09 37.63 29.74
C LEU A 14 44.10 37.23 30.87
N LEU A 15 44.47 36.16 31.58
CA LEU A 15 43.85 35.56 32.76
C LEU A 15 43.98 36.40 34.06
N MET A 16 43.07 36.17 35.01
CA MET A 16 43.23 35.95 36.48
C MET A 16 41.84 36.15 37.14
N SER A 17 41.30 35.37 38.09
CA SER A 17 41.73 34.21 38.88
C SER A 17 40.56 33.77 39.81
N ILE A 18 40.24 32.46 39.83
CA ILE A 18 40.06 31.51 40.97
C ILE A 18 39.37 32.08 42.25
N GLU A 19 38.23 31.55 42.76
CA GLU A 19 38.10 30.33 43.60
C GLU A 19 36.66 29.77 43.76
N SER A 20 36.57 28.42 43.68
CA SER A 20 35.71 27.42 44.37
C SER A 20 34.19 27.66 44.52
N VAL A 21 33.30 26.70 44.25
CA VAL A 21 33.16 25.40 44.92
C VAL A 21 32.46 24.40 43.98
N ALA A 22 33.01 23.19 43.90
CA ALA A 22 32.38 22.04 43.28
C ALA A 22 31.13 21.62 44.07
N LYS A 23 30.00 21.46 43.36
CA LYS A 23 28.97 20.50 43.76
C LYS A 23 28.61 19.68 42.53
N SER A 24 29.13 18.46 42.50
CA SER A 24 28.70 17.39 41.63
C SER A 24 27.18 17.23 41.76
N THR A 25 26.47 17.47 40.68
CA THR A 25 25.24 16.75 40.41
C THR A 25 25.56 15.90 39.21
N GLU A 26 25.71 14.60 39.46
CA GLU A 26 25.61 13.60 38.41
C GLU A 26 24.28 13.86 37.70
N ILE A 27 24.36 14.32 36.46
CA ILE A 27 23.22 14.28 35.57
C ILE A 27 23.06 12.78 35.30
N SER A 28 22.11 12.16 36.00
CA SER A 28 21.67 10.82 35.66
C SER A 28 21.31 10.82 34.17
N PRO A 29 21.83 9.88 33.37
CA PRO A 29 21.42 9.78 31.98
C PRO A 29 19.91 9.55 31.97
N ILE A 30 19.16 10.49 31.41
CA ILE A 30 17.73 10.34 31.15
C ILE A 30 17.63 9.12 30.24
N LYS A 31 17.13 8.01 30.78
CA LYS A 31 16.92 6.79 30.00
C LYS A 31 15.67 7.01 29.15
N PRO A 32 15.73 6.92 27.82
CA PRO A 32 14.52 6.96 27.02
C PRO A 32 13.75 5.64 27.18
N LYS A 33 12.43 5.79 27.24
CA LYS A 33 11.28 4.85 27.32
C LYS A 33 10.15 5.59 26.58
N ILE A 34 9.07 4.96 26.04
CA ILE A 34 7.92 5.63 25.33
C ILE A 34 7.78 7.03 25.89
N VAL A 35 7.72 8.13 25.14
CA VAL A 35 8.00 9.48 25.70
C VAL A 35 7.44 9.64 27.13
N GLY A 36 8.34 9.65 28.13
CA GLY A 36 8.01 9.72 29.57
C GLY A 36 7.28 8.54 30.26
N GLY A 37 7.05 7.43 29.57
CA GLY A 37 6.57 6.11 30.02
C GLY A 37 7.66 5.19 30.58
N GLU A 38 7.24 4.01 31.06
CA GLU A 38 8.12 3.00 31.66
C GLU A 38 8.06 1.65 30.94
N VAL A 39 8.94 0.72 31.31
CA VAL A 39 8.93 -0.63 30.71
C VAL A 39 7.73 -1.32 31.34
N ALA A 40 6.86 -1.87 30.52
CA ALA A 40 5.72 -2.63 31.01
C ALA A 40 6.21 -3.87 31.75
N THR A 41 5.52 -4.27 32.81
CA THR A 41 5.82 -5.54 33.47
C THR A 41 5.39 -6.68 32.54
N GLU A 42 6.29 -7.64 32.31
CA GLU A 42 5.98 -8.85 31.55
C GLU A 42 4.83 -9.61 32.20
N GLY A 43 3.80 -9.93 31.42
CA GLY A 43 2.59 -10.63 31.88
C GLY A 43 1.44 -9.74 32.34
N ASP A 44 1.63 -8.42 32.52
CA ASP A 44 0.53 -7.49 32.87
C ASP A 44 -0.36 -7.17 31.65
N TRP A 45 0.12 -7.44 30.44
CA TRP A 45 -0.52 -7.12 29.16
C TRP A 45 -0.71 -8.34 28.26
N PRO A 46 -1.32 -9.44 28.74
CA PRO A 46 -1.37 -10.68 27.99
C PRO A 46 -2.17 -10.56 26.68
N TRP A 47 -3.08 -9.59 26.54
CA TRP A 47 -3.81 -9.34 25.29
C TRP A 47 -3.04 -8.51 24.25
N MET A 48 -1.92 -7.89 24.62
CA MET A 48 -1.15 -7.06 23.69
C MET A 48 -0.58 -7.92 22.56
N SER A 49 -0.83 -7.53 21.32
CA SER A 49 -0.51 -8.35 20.16
C SER A 49 0.29 -7.55 19.14
N ALA A 50 1.34 -8.17 18.61
CA ALA A 50 2.20 -7.59 17.59
C ALA A 50 1.74 -8.04 16.19
N LEU A 51 1.63 -7.09 15.28
CA LEU A 51 1.39 -7.37 13.87
C LEU A 51 2.69 -7.85 13.23
N VAL A 52 2.60 -8.92 12.45
CA VAL A 52 3.73 -9.59 11.82
C VAL A 52 3.50 -9.57 10.33
N TYR A 53 4.39 -8.90 9.61
CA TYR A 53 4.30 -8.80 8.15
C TYR A 53 5.33 -9.71 7.51
N THR A 54 4.99 -10.20 6.32
CA THR A 54 5.96 -10.87 5.46
C THR A 54 6.72 -9.81 4.69
N PHE A 55 7.95 -9.53 5.10
CA PHE A 55 8.84 -8.63 4.37
C PHE A 55 9.72 -9.42 3.41
N ASN A 56 9.91 -8.91 2.20
CA ASN A 56 10.95 -9.41 1.32
C ASN A 56 12.27 -8.73 1.73
N GLU A 57 13.06 -9.39 2.58
CA GLU A 57 14.41 -8.92 2.90
C GLU A 57 15.33 -9.20 1.72
N VAL A 58 15.95 -8.13 1.19
CA VAL A 58 17.02 -8.23 0.21
C VAL A 58 18.36 -8.04 0.92
N SER A 59 19.09 -9.13 1.14
CA SER A 59 20.45 -9.08 1.68
C SER A 59 21.48 -9.08 0.56
N THR A 60 22.61 -8.41 0.78
CA THR A 60 23.71 -8.39 -0.20
C THR A 60 25.04 -8.75 0.44
N SER A 61 25.96 -9.26 -0.38
CA SER A 61 27.35 -9.43 0.02
C SER A 61 28.25 -9.12 -1.17
N LEU A 62 29.32 -8.35 -0.95
CA LEU A 62 30.37 -8.11 -1.92
C LEU A 62 31.74 -8.49 -1.35
N ILE A 63 32.43 -9.41 -2.03
CA ILE A 63 33.79 -9.82 -1.69
C ILE A 63 34.67 -9.62 -2.91
N VAL A 64 35.74 -8.83 -2.80
CA VAL A 64 36.74 -8.64 -3.85
C VAL A 64 38.12 -9.03 -3.33
N ASP A 65 38.76 -10.02 -3.97
CA ASP A 65 40.06 -10.60 -3.56
C ASP A 65 40.15 -10.90 -2.03
N ASN A 66 39.14 -11.59 -1.49
CA ASN A 66 38.97 -11.93 -0.07
C ASN A 66 38.77 -10.75 0.90
N THR A 67 38.57 -9.54 0.40
CA THR A 67 38.16 -8.39 1.21
C THR A 67 36.65 -8.23 1.10
N SER A 68 35.96 -8.20 2.24
CA SER A 68 34.52 -7.92 2.28
C SER A 68 34.29 -6.42 2.25
N TYR A 69 33.32 -5.99 1.46
CA TYR A 69 32.88 -4.61 1.36
C TYR A 69 31.42 -4.54 1.83
N ASP A 70 31.08 -3.44 2.52
CA ASP A 70 29.69 -3.17 2.84
C ASP A 70 28.95 -2.84 1.53
N SER A 71 27.82 -3.51 1.32
CA SER A 71 27.03 -3.38 0.10
C SER A 71 25.55 -3.25 0.42
N LEU A 72 24.83 -2.59 -0.48
CA LEU A 72 23.38 -2.41 -0.39
C LEU A 72 22.69 -2.93 -1.64
N ALA A 73 21.44 -3.34 -1.48
CA ALA A 73 20.58 -3.72 -2.61
C ALA A 73 20.02 -2.47 -3.30
N PHE A 74 19.75 -2.59 -4.60
CA PHE A 74 18.86 -1.66 -5.29
C PHE A 74 17.41 -2.14 -5.13
N ASN A 75 16.47 -1.20 -5.01
CA ASN A 75 15.05 -1.54 -5.14
C ASN A 75 14.79 -2.01 -6.59
N GLY A 76 13.99 -3.07 -6.78
CA GLY A 76 13.85 -3.76 -8.08
C GLY A 76 15.07 -4.60 -8.51
N GLY A 77 16.08 -4.77 -7.65
CA GLY A 77 17.27 -5.56 -7.94
C GLY A 77 17.01 -7.06 -8.10
N VAL A 78 17.67 -7.69 -9.07
CA VAL A 78 17.52 -9.13 -9.33
C VAL A 78 18.29 -9.96 -8.32
N ALA A 79 17.60 -10.92 -7.69
CA ALA A 79 18.22 -11.92 -6.84
C ALA A 79 19.14 -12.84 -7.66
N GLY A 80 20.38 -13.02 -7.19
CA GLY A 80 21.36 -13.84 -7.88
C GLY A 80 22.74 -13.73 -7.26
N SER A 81 23.66 -14.54 -7.76
CA SER A 81 25.07 -14.44 -7.42
C SER A 81 25.90 -14.42 -8.70
N ALA A 82 26.92 -13.59 -8.71
CA ALA A 82 27.83 -13.46 -9.83
C ALA A 82 29.26 -13.44 -9.34
N THR A 83 30.13 -14.12 -10.06
CA THR A 83 31.58 -14.09 -9.82
C THR A 83 32.28 -13.78 -11.13
N GLY A 84 33.17 -12.80 -11.11
CA GLY A 84 33.90 -12.38 -12.28
C GLY A 84 34.99 -11.38 -11.96
N ILE A 85 35.83 -11.09 -12.94
CA ILE A 85 36.86 -10.05 -12.81
C ILE A 85 36.19 -8.67 -12.90
N THR A 86 36.61 -7.71 -12.07
CA THR A 86 36.09 -6.34 -12.14
C THR A 86 36.65 -5.59 -13.36
N VAL A 87 35.78 -4.83 -14.04
CA VAL A 87 36.14 -3.95 -15.17
C VAL A 87 35.51 -2.58 -14.99
N ASP A 88 36.22 -1.52 -15.37
CA ASP A 88 35.72 -0.15 -15.32
C ASP A 88 34.78 0.10 -16.50
N CYS A 89 33.52 0.45 -16.19
CA CYS A 89 32.50 0.77 -17.18
C CYS A 89 32.08 2.26 -17.10
N GLY A 90 32.89 3.10 -16.45
CA GLY A 90 32.67 4.54 -16.35
C GLY A 90 31.33 4.86 -15.70
N ILE A 91 30.56 5.77 -16.29
CA ILE A 91 29.25 6.18 -15.78
C ILE A 91 28.09 5.32 -16.34
N GLY A 92 28.37 4.29 -17.16
CA GLY A 92 27.35 3.39 -17.70
C GLY A 92 26.37 4.03 -18.69
N ASP A 93 26.77 5.12 -19.36
CA ASP A 93 26.01 5.82 -20.40
C ASP A 93 26.00 5.06 -21.75
N THR A 94 26.89 4.09 -21.91
CA THR A 94 27.03 3.26 -23.11
C THR A 94 27.34 1.81 -22.75
N GLN A 95 27.06 0.90 -23.69
CA GLN A 95 27.37 -0.53 -23.55
C GLN A 95 28.86 -0.75 -23.19
N CYS A 96 29.12 -1.46 -22.10
CA CYS A 96 30.47 -1.72 -21.63
C CYS A 96 31.12 -2.86 -22.43
N SER A 97 31.85 -2.53 -23.49
CA SER A 97 32.40 -3.50 -24.46
C SER A 97 33.35 -4.54 -23.87
N ASP A 98 34.01 -4.23 -22.75
CA ASP A 98 34.95 -5.12 -22.07
C ASP A 98 34.32 -5.98 -20.96
N ALA A 99 32.98 -5.94 -20.81
CA ALA A 99 32.24 -6.58 -19.71
C ALA A 99 31.97 -8.07 -19.87
N THR A 100 32.27 -8.70 -21.02
CA THR A 100 31.95 -10.12 -21.25
C THR A 100 32.51 -11.03 -20.15
N ASP A 101 31.61 -11.74 -19.45
CA ASP A 101 31.87 -12.63 -18.30
C ASP A 101 32.53 -11.94 -17.08
N LYS A 102 32.35 -10.62 -16.95
CA LYS A 102 32.95 -9.79 -15.90
C LYS A 102 31.92 -9.06 -15.03
N ILE A 103 32.40 -8.53 -13.92
CA ILE A 103 31.63 -7.65 -13.03
C ILE A 103 31.92 -6.20 -13.41
N CYS A 104 30.90 -5.45 -13.79
CA CYS A 104 31.04 -4.04 -14.14
C CYS A 104 31.16 -3.20 -12.86
N LEU A 105 32.21 -2.39 -12.76
CA LEU A 105 32.31 -1.31 -11.77
C LEU A 105 31.86 -0.02 -12.45
N ILE A 106 30.80 0.59 -11.92
CA ILE A 106 30.13 1.74 -12.54
C ILE A 106 30.03 2.88 -11.52
N GLU A 107 30.40 4.08 -11.92
CA GLU A 107 30.29 5.28 -11.11
C GLU A 107 28.87 5.88 -11.17
N ARG A 108 28.38 6.40 -10.04
CA ARG A 108 27.18 7.26 -10.03
C ARG A 108 27.39 8.48 -10.93
N GLY A 109 26.35 8.87 -11.65
CA GLY A 109 26.32 10.06 -12.50
C GLY A 109 24.90 10.34 -12.96
N ASP A 110 24.74 11.18 -13.97
CA ASP A 110 23.44 11.64 -14.51
C ASP A 110 22.73 10.59 -15.40
N ILE A 111 22.98 9.31 -15.16
CA ILE A 111 22.40 8.18 -15.90
C ILE A 111 21.58 7.36 -14.92
N ASP A 112 20.41 6.89 -15.33
CA ASP A 112 19.55 6.04 -14.50
C ASP A 112 20.24 4.72 -14.15
N PHE A 113 19.97 4.21 -12.95
CA PHE A 113 20.61 2.99 -12.46
C PHE A 113 20.22 1.76 -13.31
N SER A 114 18.98 1.67 -13.79
CA SER A 114 18.55 0.63 -14.74
C SER A 114 19.41 0.63 -16.00
N VAL A 115 19.53 1.78 -16.66
CA VAL A 115 20.31 1.95 -17.89
C VAL A 115 21.77 1.54 -17.69
N LYS A 116 22.38 1.90 -16.55
CA LYS A 116 23.76 1.46 -16.21
C LYS A 116 23.89 -0.06 -16.20
N VAL A 117 22.96 -0.74 -15.54
CA VAL A 117 22.99 -2.21 -15.39
C VAL A 117 22.65 -2.90 -16.70
N GLU A 118 21.70 -2.38 -17.47
CA GLU A 118 21.35 -2.88 -18.80
C GLU A 118 22.51 -2.73 -19.79
N ASN A 119 23.24 -1.62 -19.76
CA ASN A 119 24.44 -1.42 -20.57
C ASN A 119 25.59 -2.36 -20.18
N CYS A 120 25.74 -2.66 -18.89
CA CYS A 120 26.67 -3.68 -18.42
C CYS A 120 26.27 -5.07 -18.96
N GLN A 121 25.00 -5.45 -18.80
CA GLN A 121 24.46 -6.72 -19.28
C GLN A 121 24.58 -6.86 -20.80
N ALA A 122 24.26 -5.81 -21.56
CA ALA A 122 24.40 -5.79 -23.01
C ALA A 122 25.86 -5.99 -23.43
N GLY A 123 26.82 -5.51 -22.64
CA GLY A 123 28.26 -5.78 -22.81
C GLY A 123 28.69 -7.22 -22.51
N GLY A 124 27.78 -8.07 -22.03
CA GLY A 124 28.03 -9.43 -21.55
C GLY A 124 28.47 -9.49 -20.09
N GLY A 125 28.29 -8.41 -19.32
CA GLY A 125 28.52 -8.40 -17.88
C GLY A 125 27.60 -9.39 -17.16
N VAL A 126 28.13 -10.03 -16.12
CA VAL A 126 27.41 -11.05 -15.32
C VAL A 126 26.96 -10.52 -13.95
N GLY A 127 27.38 -9.30 -13.59
CA GLY A 127 26.97 -8.59 -12.38
C GLY A 127 27.50 -7.15 -12.39
N ALA A 128 26.93 -6.28 -11.56
CA ALA A 128 27.32 -4.88 -11.49
C ALA A 128 27.55 -4.40 -10.05
N ILE A 129 28.54 -3.53 -9.87
CA ILE A 129 28.81 -2.79 -8.64
C ILE A 129 28.72 -1.31 -9.00
N ILE A 130 27.77 -0.60 -8.38
CA ILE A 130 27.61 0.84 -8.57
C ILE A 130 28.14 1.56 -7.33
N TYR A 131 29.08 2.47 -7.50
CA TYR A 131 29.63 3.24 -6.38
C TYR A 131 29.22 4.71 -6.42
N ASN A 132 28.97 5.28 -5.24
CA ASN A 132 28.62 6.69 -5.12
C ASN A 132 29.77 7.60 -5.58
N ASN A 133 29.48 8.73 -6.22
CA ASN A 133 30.48 9.71 -6.64
C ASN A 133 30.59 10.90 -5.68
N ILE A 134 29.78 10.90 -4.61
CA ILE A 134 29.79 11.85 -3.50
C ILE A 134 29.82 11.09 -2.16
N ASP A 135 30.30 11.74 -1.09
CA ASP A 135 30.32 11.15 0.24
C ASP A 135 28.90 10.81 0.71
N GLY A 136 28.73 9.60 1.26
CA GLY A 136 27.45 9.10 1.78
C GLY A 136 27.01 7.77 1.17
N ILE A 137 25.87 7.28 1.67
CA ILE A 137 25.25 6.02 1.25
C ILE A 137 24.60 6.21 -0.13
N LEU A 138 24.71 5.19 -0.98
CA LEU A 138 24.02 5.13 -2.27
C LEU A 138 22.75 4.28 -2.13
N ASN A 139 21.60 4.93 -2.17
CA ASN A 139 20.29 4.29 -2.32
C ASN A 139 19.76 4.60 -3.73
N GLY A 140 19.12 3.62 -4.36
CA GLY A 140 18.55 3.79 -5.69
C GLY A 140 17.59 2.66 -6.04
N THR A 141 16.63 2.97 -6.92
CA THR A 141 15.74 1.99 -7.55
C THR A 141 16.21 1.72 -8.98
N LEU A 142 15.98 0.51 -9.48
CA LEU A 142 16.11 0.20 -10.91
C LEU A 142 14.80 0.50 -11.65
N GLY A 143 13.70 0.73 -10.94
CA GLY A 143 12.38 0.97 -11.53
C GLY A 143 11.75 -0.30 -12.09
N ASP A 144 10.43 -0.27 -12.27
CA ASP A 144 9.64 -1.44 -12.69
C ASP A 144 9.88 -1.84 -14.16
N ASP A 145 10.38 -0.89 -14.97
CA ASP A 145 10.73 -1.11 -16.38
C ASP A 145 12.13 -1.75 -16.56
N PHE A 146 12.83 -2.06 -15.46
CA PHE A 146 14.13 -2.68 -15.50
C PHE A 146 14.06 -4.11 -16.04
N THR A 147 14.72 -4.36 -17.17
CA THR A 147 14.74 -5.67 -17.83
C THR A 147 16.02 -6.46 -17.59
N GLY A 148 16.94 -5.92 -16.79
CA GLY A 148 18.18 -6.59 -16.45
C GLY A 148 17.94 -7.86 -15.65
N THR A 149 18.83 -8.84 -15.82
CA THR A 149 18.79 -10.16 -15.18
C THR A 149 20.00 -10.45 -14.31
N ILE A 150 20.97 -9.52 -14.29
CA ILE A 150 22.20 -9.64 -13.53
C ILE A 150 22.05 -9.03 -12.13
N PRO A 151 22.66 -9.62 -11.09
CA PRO A 151 22.64 -9.04 -9.76
C PRO A 151 23.47 -7.75 -9.72
N VAL A 152 22.99 -6.77 -8.96
CA VAL A 152 23.64 -5.46 -8.78
C VAL A 152 23.69 -5.07 -7.31
N VAL A 153 24.81 -4.50 -6.88
CA VAL A 153 25.00 -3.97 -5.53
C VAL A 153 25.52 -2.53 -5.55
N ALA A 154 25.11 -1.75 -4.56
CA ALA A 154 25.60 -0.40 -4.32
C ALA A 154 26.69 -0.39 -3.26
N VAL A 155 27.71 0.47 -3.42
CA VAL A 155 28.77 0.69 -2.43
C VAL A 155 29.05 2.18 -2.24
N THR A 156 29.71 2.53 -1.13
CA THR A 156 30.04 3.92 -0.79
C THR A 156 31.06 4.52 -1.76
N GLN A 157 31.23 5.85 -1.74
CA GLN A 157 32.30 6.51 -2.50
C GLN A 157 33.69 6.01 -2.09
N ALA A 158 33.93 5.84 -0.78
CA ALA A 158 35.21 5.39 -0.27
C ALA A 158 35.57 3.99 -0.77
N ASP A 159 34.61 3.05 -0.73
CA ASP A 159 34.79 1.70 -1.24
C ASP A 159 34.92 1.66 -2.76
N GLY A 160 34.14 2.49 -3.48
CA GLY A 160 34.24 2.65 -4.92
C GLY A 160 35.64 3.07 -5.38
N VAL A 161 36.26 4.02 -4.70
CA VAL A 161 37.64 4.45 -4.98
C VAL A 161 38.63 3.31 -4.77
N ILE A 162 38.47 2.53 -3.69
CA ILE A 162 39.32 1.35 -3.41
C ILE A 162 39.14 0.29 -4.51
N LEU A 163 37.90 0.02 -4.92
CA LEU A 163 37.58 -0.95 -5.97
C LEU A 163 38.12 -0.52 -7.34
N LYS A 164 38.14 0.79 -7.61
CA LYS A 164 38.71 1.36 -8.83
C LYS A 164 40.23 1.19 -8.89
N ASP A 165 40.92 1.29 -7.76
CA ASP A 165 42.35 0.97 -7.66
C ASP A 165 42.63 -0.55 -7.74
N ALA A 166 41.62 -1.38 -7.52
CA ALA A 166 41.67 -2.85 -7.55
C ALA A 166 41.05 -3.48 -8.81
N LEU A 167 40.91 -2.73 -9.91
CA LEU A 167 40.39 -3.27 -11.17
C LEU A 167 41.21 -4.49 -11.65
N GLY A 168 40.51 -5.49 -12.17
CA GLY A 168 41.13 -6.77 -12.55
C GLY A 168 41.14 -7.82 -11.42
N ALA A 169 40.71 -7.47 -10.21
CA ALA A 169 40.48 -8.39 -9.10
C ALA A 169 39.24 -9.25 -9.31
N THR A 170 39.16 -10.40 -8.64
CA THR A 170 37.96 -11.25 -8.68
C THR A 170 36.95 -10.76 -7.66
N ALA A 171 35.77 -10.35 -8.13
CA ALA A 171 34.63 -10.01 -7.30
C ALA A 171 33.63 -11.18 -7.26
N ASN A 172 33.10 -11.44 -6.08
CA ASN A 172 31.92 -12.26 -5.86
C ASN A 172 30.87 -11.38 -5.20
N LEU A 173 29.75 -11.17 -5.89
CA LEU A 173 28.62 -10.43 -5.37
C LEU A 173 27.39 -11.33 -5.31
N THR A 174 26.60 -11.19 -4.26
CA THR A 174 25.34 -11.90 -4.07
C THR A 174 24.27 -10.90 -3.65
N VAL A 175 23.10 -11.02 -4.27
CA VAL A 175 21.85 -10.38 -3.89
C VAL A 175 20.89 -11.53 -3.57
N ALA A 176 20.54 -11.70 -2.30
CA ALA A 176 19.64 -12.75 -1.86
C ALA A 176 18.33 -12.12 -1.41
N GLN A 177 17.23 -12.49 -2.07
CA GLN A 177 15.89 -12.21 -1.59
C GLN A 177 15.44 -13.35 -0.68
N SER A 178 15.06 -13.01 0.55
CA SER A 178 14.39 -13.91 1.48
C SER A 178 13.11 -13.26 1.96
N SER A 179 11.98 -13.96 1.86
CA SER A 179 10.79 -13.58 2.61
C SER A 179 11.05 -13.87 4.09
N ALA A 180 11.22 -12.83 4.90
CA ALA A 180 11.33 -12.92 6.35
C ALA A 180 10.02 -12.46 6.98
N LEU A 181 9.55 -13.21 7.97
CA LEU A 181 8.50 -12.71 8.84
C LEU A 181 9.15 -11.81 9.88
N ALA A 182 8.77 -10.54 9.93
CA ALA A 182 9.23 -9.64 10.97
C ALA A 182 8.03 -9.09 11.73
N GLN A 183 8.19 -8.99 13.05
CA GLN A 183 7.25 -8.26 13.87
C GLN A 183 7.45 -6.77 13.59
N SER A 184 6.35 -6.07 13.32
CA SER A 184 6.41 -4.64 13.10
C SER A 184 6.25 -3.88 14.41
N SER A 185 7.07 -2.85 14.59
CA SER A 185 6.85 -1.84 15.62
C SER A 185 5.98 -0.68 15.11
N THR A 186 5.33 -0.79 13.94
CA THR A 186 4.50 0.30 13.36
C THR A 186 3.09 0.34 13.95
N CYS A 187 2.52 -0.82 14.25
CA CYS A 187 1.17 -0.94 14.79
C CYS A 187 1.06 -2.12 15.77
N GLY A 188 0.21 -1.94 16.77
CA GLY A 188 -0.22 -2.96 17.71
C GLY A 188 -1.69 -3.36 17.51
N ALA A 189 -2.11 -4.36 18.27
CA ALA A 189 -3.50 -4.80 18.37
C ALA A 189 -3.79 -5.35 19.78
N SER A 190 -5.06 -5.45 20.14
CA SER A 190 -5.50 -6.10 21.38
C SER A 190 -6.33 -7.35 21.10
N PHE A 191 -6.07 -8.43 21.83
CA PHE A 191 -6.78 -9.69 21.67
C PHE A 191 -8.13 -9.67 22.41
N LEU A 192 -9.22 -9.82 21.66
CA LEU A 192 -10.59 -9.85 22.17
C LEU A 192 -11.06 -11.25 22.60
N GLY A 193 -10.24 -12.28 22.36
CA GLY A 193 -10.57 -13.66 22.70
C GLY A 193 -10.92 -14.52 21.48
N GLY A 194 -10.81 -15.84 21.66
CA GLY A 194 -11.07 -16.80 20.59
C GLY A 194 -10.11 -16.58 19.42
N LYS A 195 -10.62 -16.00 18.33
CA LYS A 195 -9.87 -15.73 17.09
C LYS A 195 -9.87 -14.25 16.70
N TRP A 196 -10.22 -13.34 17.61
CA TRP A 196 -10.48 -11.94 17.28
C TRP A 196 -9.47 -10.99 17.91
N LEU A 197 -9.00 -10.04 17.11
CA LEU A 197 -8.24 -8.89 17.57
C LEU A 197 -8.88 -7.59 17.14
N LEU A 198 -8.61 -6.55 17.91
CA LEU A 198 -8.98 -5.17 17.66
C LEU A 198 -7.74 -4.33 17.35
N THR A 199 -7.80 -3.53 16.31
CA THR A 199 -6.74 -2.58 15.92
C THR A 199 -7.37 -1.37 15.21
N ALA A 200 -6.54 -0.48 14.69
CA ALA A 200 -6.96 0.67 13.88
C ALA A 200 -7.10 0.28 12.40
N SER A 201 -8.02 0.90 11.67
CA SER A 201 -8.18 0.69 10.22
C SER A 201 -6.93 1.08 9.45
N HIS A 202 -6.32 2.22 9.79
CA HIS A 202 -5.10 2.70 9.11
C HIS A 202 -3.91 1.75 9.25
N CYS A 203 -3.92 0.84 10.23
CA CYS A 203 -2.89 -0.17 10.39
C CYS A 203 -3.01 -1.35 9.41
N VAL A 204 -4.19 -1.54 8.81
CA VAL A 204 -4.51 -2.72 7.99
C VAL A 204 -5.13 -2.35 6.64
N GLU A 205 -5.25 -1.06 6.35
CA GLU A 205 -5.64 -0.55 5.04
C GLU A 205 -4.66 -1.01 3.96
N GLY A 206 -5.19 -1.51 2.84
CA GLY A 206 -4.38 -2.05 1.74
C GLY A 206 -3.63 -3.34 2.05
N VAL A 207 -3.73 -3.88 3.27
CA VAL A 207 -3.02 -5.11 3.68
C VAL A 207 -3.84 -6.34 3.30
N ASP A 208 -3.25 -7.24 2.51
CA ASP A 208 -3.84 -8.55 2.24
C ASP A 208 -3.70 -9.46 3.47
N ALA A 209 -4.80 -10.11 3.87
CA ALA A 209 -4.84 -11.02 5.02
C ALA A 209 -3.77 -12.13 4.96
N SER A 210 -3.38 -12.59 3.76
CA SER A 210 -2.35 -13.62 3.57
C SER A 210 -0.93 -13.13 3.85
N GLN A 211 -0.71 -11.81 3.82
CA GLN A 211 0.57 -11.18 4.12
C GLN A 211 0.73 -10.81 5.61
N LEU A 212 -0.39 -10.81 6.35
CA LEU A 212 -0.45 -10.48 7.76
C LEU A 212 -0.52 -11.72 8.65
N LYS A 213 0.23 -11.68 9.74
CA LYS A 213 0.15 -12.60 10.87
C LYS A 213 0.16 -11.81 12.18
N VAL A 214 -0.08 -12.51 13.28
CA VAL A 214 -0.16 -11.89 14.60
C VAL A 214 0.52 -12.74 15.66
N ASN A 215 1.39 -12.14 16.47
CA ASN A 215 1.82 -12.71 17.75
C ASN A 215 0.91 -12.19 18.86
N VAL A 216 0.11 -13.07 19.45
CA VAL A 216 -0.82 -12.74 20.54
C VAL A 216 -0.11 -12.84 21.88
N GLY A 217 -0.23 -11.81 22.72
CA GLY A 217 0.46 -11.74 24.02
C GLY A 217 1.95 -11.49 23.90
N GLU A 218 2.37 -10.74 22.89
CA GLU A 218 3.77 -10.40 22.67
C GLU A 218 4.26 -9.37 23.69
N TYR A 219 5.50 -9.55 24.13
CA TYR A 219 6.17 -8.63 25.06
C TYR A 219 7.47 -8.08 24.48
N ASP A 220 8.22 -8.89 23.73
CA ASP A 220 9.51 -8.52 23.17
C ASP A 220 9.55 -8.87 21.67
N LEU A 221 9.50 -7.86 20.82
CA LEU A 221 9.51 -8.02 19.37
C LEU A 221 10.72 -8.81 18.85
N SER A 222 11.81 -8.89 19.63
CA SER A 222 13.00 -9.69 19.29
C SER A 222 12.81 -11.21 19.45
N ASN A 223 11.69 -11.67 20.03
CA ASN A 223 11.32 -13.09 20.11
C ASN A 223 11.05 -13.72 18.74
N GLY A 224 10.89 -12.90 17.70
CA GLY A 224 10.66 -13.34 16.33
C GLY A 224 9.22 -13.78 16.05
N ALA A 225 9.00 -14.23 14.82
CA ALA A 225 7.66 -14.47 14.26
C ALA A 225 7.34 -15.96 14.02
N GLU A 226 8.13 -16.89 14.58
CA GLU A 226 8.02 -18.33 14.29
C GLU A 226 6.66 -18.92 14.65
N ASN A 227 6.00 -18.39 15.69
CA ASN A 227 4.69 -18.84 16.18
C ASN A 227 3.55 -17.88 15.83
N ALA A 228 3.77 -16.95 14.89
CA ALA A 228 2.76 -15.98 14.50
C ALA A 228 1.54 -16.67 13.88
N GLN A 229 0.36 -16.28 14.34
CA GLN A 229 -0.92 -16.83 13.95
C GLN A 229 -1.34 -16.25 12.60
N ALA A 230 -1.80 -17.10 11.70
CA ALA A 230 -2.27 -16.66 10.38
C ALA A 230 -3.59 -15.89 10.49
N VAL A 231 -3.68 -14.80 9.74
CA VAL A 231 -4.91 -14.03 9.58
C VAL A 231 -5.78 -14.68 8.50
N GLN A 232 -7.06 -14.80 8.79
CA GLN A 232 -8.08 -15.32 7.89
C GLN A 232 -8.79 -14.17 7.16
N ARG A 233 -9.16 -13.10 7.87
CA ARG A 233 -9.87 -11.93 7.34
C ARG A 233 -9.55 -10.67 8.14
N ILE A 234 -9.76 -9.53 7.50
CA ILE A 234 -9.65 -8.20 8.08
C ILE A 234 -10.97 -7.49 7.79
N TYR A 235 -11.58 -6.90 8.81
CA TYR A 235 -12.81 -6.11 8.70
C TYR A 235 -12.52 -4.69 9.16
N MET A 236 -12.36 -3.76 8.23
CA MET A 236 -12.30 -2.32 8.53
C MET A 236 -13.72 -1.78 8.68
N HIS A 237 -13.91 -0.75 9.50
CA HIS A 237 -15.21 -0.10 9.60
C HIS A 237 -15.64 0.52 8.26
N GLY A 238 -16.90 0.32 7.85
CA GLY A 238 -17.39 0.76 6.53
C GLY A 238 -17.46 2.28 6.34
N ASP A 239 -17.53 3.02 7.45
CA ASP A 239 -17.49 4.49 7.48
C ASP A 239 -16.11 5.06 7.87
N TYR A 240 -15.05 4.23 7.82
CA TYR A 240 -13.68 4.72 7.96
C TYR A 240 -13.36 5.73 6.86
N GLN A 241 -12.83 6.89 7.23
CA GLN A 241 -12.57 8.00 6.31
C GLN A 241 -11.14 8.54 6.51
N LEU A 242 -10.30 8.38 5.48
CA LEU A 242 -8.96 8.99 5.44
C LEU A 242 -9.03 10.52 5.42
N ASP A 243 -9.99 11.07 4.67
CA ASP A 243 -10.06 12.50 4.33
C ASP A 243 -10.60 13.39 5.48
N ILE A 244 -11.08 12.78 6.58
CA ILE A 244 -11.59 13.50 7.76
C ILE A 244 -10.88 12.99 9.02
N GLU A 245 -9.56 13.22 9.10
CA GLU A 245 -8.75 12.95 10.30
C GLU A 245 -8.94 11.54 10.89
N LEU A 246 -9.01 10.52 10.02
CA LEU A 246 -9.15 9.11 10.41
C LEU A 246 -10.40 8.83 11.28
N ASP A 247 -11.56 9.38 10.92
CA ASP A 247 -12.81 9.05 11.63
C ASP A 247 -13.17 7.57 11.46
N ASN A 248 -13.77 6.98 12.50
CA ASN A 248 -14.09 5.55 12.58
C ASN A 248 -12.88 4.61 12.32
N ASP A 249 -11.70 5.00 12.78
CA ASP A 249 -10.46 4.24 12.65
C ASP A 249 -10.42 3.02 13.58
N ILE A 250 -11.09 1.95 13.16
CA ILE A 250 -11.22 0.69 13.88
C ILE A 250 -11.34 -0.49 12.90
N ALA A 251 -10.57 -1.54 13.17
CA ALA A 251 -10.61 -2.77 12.41
C ALA A 251 -10.58 -4.01 13.32
N LEU A 252 -11.21 -5.08 12.84
CA LEU A 252 -11.11 -6.42 13.42
C LEU A 252 -10.24 -7.31 12.56
N ILE A 253 -9.35 -8.06 13.21
CA ILE A 253 -8.57 -9.13 12.57
C ILE A 253 -9.14 -10.46 13.04
N GLU A 254 -9.52 -11.31 12.09
CA GLU A 254 -9.94 -12.70 12.34
C GLU A 254 -8.74 -13.63 12.12
N LEU A 255 -8.36 -14.42 13.12
CA LEU A 255 -7.36 -15.47 12.99
C LEU A 255 -7.97 -16.75 12.37
N VAL A 256 -7.16 -17.51 11.65
CA VAL A 256 -7.56 -18.83 11.10
C VAL A 256 -7.94 -19.81 12.20
N ALA A 257 -7.26 -19.75 13.35
CA ALA A 257 -7.51 -20.62 14.48
C ALA A 257 -7.66 -19.80 15.77
N SER A 258 -8.51 -20.29 16.66
CA SER A 258 -8.63 -19.69 17.99
C SER A 258 -7.37 -19.90 18.83
N VAL A 259 -6.96 -18.86 19.54
CA VAL A 259 -5.84 -18.83 20.47
C VAL A 259 -6.38 -18.88 21.89
N ASN A 260 -5.78 -19.72 22.74
CA ASN A 260 -6.11 -19.76 24.16
C ASN A 260 -5.18 -18.81 24.92
N ASN A 261 -5.56 -17.54 24.96
CA ASN A 261 -4.84 -16.48 25.67
C ASN A 261 -5.83 -15.57 26.41
N GLU A 262 -5.36 -14.77 27.36
CA GLU A 262 -6.22 -13.85 28.09
C GLU A 262 -6.69 -12.72 27.17
N ALA A 263 -8.00 -12.46 27.19
CA ALA A 263 -8.66 -11.48 26.36
C ALA A 263 -8.92 -10.19 27.12
N VAL A 264 -8.78 -9.05 26.44
CA VAL A 264 -9.25 -7.78 26.96
C VAL A 264 -10.76 -7.67 26.86
N THR A 265 -11.37 -6.91 27.77
CA THR A 265 -12.79 -6.53 27.67
C THR A 265 -12.93 -5.04 27.41
N LEU A 266 -13.97 -4.65 26.69
CA LEU A 266 -14.27 -3.24 26.44
C LEU A 266 -15.07 -2.65 27.61
N LEU A 267 -14.80 -1.39 27.96
CA LEU A 267 -15.63 -0.65 28.90
C LEU A 267 -16.87 -0.08 28.18
N ASP A 268 -17.99 0.05 28.89
CA ASP A 268 -19.20 0.64 28.30
C ASP A 268 -19.07 2.16 28.08
N LEU A 269 -19.94 2.68 27.21
CA LEU A 269 -19.89 4.07 26.75
C LEU A 269 -20.24 5.08 27.86
N GLU A 270 -21.15 4.73 28.77
CA GLU A 270 -21.57 5.60 29.87
C GLU A 270 -20.41 5.80 30.85
N GLN A 271 -19.77 4.71 31.26
CA GLN A 271 -18.60 4.73 32.14
C GLN A 271 -17.41 5.42 31.47
N THR A 272 -17.13 5.12 30.19
CA THR A 272 -16.07 5.80 29.43
C THR A 272 -16.28 7.32 29.40
N SER A 273 -17.52 7.76 29.18
CA SER A 273 -17.86 9.19 29.17
C SER A 273 -17.72 9.83 30.54
N GLN A 274 -18.11 9.12 31.61
CA GLN A 274 -17.96 9.60 32.98
C GLN A 274 -16.48 9.75 33.38
N LEU A 275 -15.64 8.77 33.02
CA LEU A 275 -14.20 8.82 33.29
C LEU A 275 -13.52 10.02 32.60
N ALA A 276 -13.96 10.36 31.39
CA ALA A 276 -13.49 11.54 30.67
C ALA A 276 -13.86 12.85 31.38
N ILE A 277 -15.10 12.97 31.89
CA ILE A 277 -15.54 14.13 32.69
C ILE A 277 -14.71 14.26 33.97
N GLU A 278 -14.29 13.14 34.55
CA GLU A 278 -13.52 13.08 35.79
C GLU A 278 -12.01 13.30 35.60
N ASN A 279 -11.53 13.47 34.35
CA ASN A 279 -10.10 13.51 34.00
C ASN A 279 -9.34 12.28 34.55
N SER A 280 -9.97 11.11 34.44
CA SER A 280 -9.46 9.88 35.03
C SER A 280 -8.13 9.45 34.40
N ALA A 281 -7.29 8.81 35.22
CA ALA A 281 -6.03 8.24 34.77
C ALA A 281 -6.28 7.00 33.91
N VAL A 282 -5.54 6.91 32.81
CA VAL A 282 -5.59 5.82 31.83
C VAL A 282 -4.18 5.47 31.41
N THR A 283 -3.98 4.27 30.88
CA THR A 283 -2.67 3.76 30.48
C THR A 283 -2.73 3.31 29.03
N VAL A 284 -1.76 3.74 28.22
CA VAL A 284 -1.52 3.20 26.88
C VAL A 284 -0.27 2.33 26.91
N ALA A 285 -0.25 1.25 26.14
CA ALA A 285 0.88 0.34 26.04
C ALA A 285 1.21 0.02 24.58
N GLY A 286 2.51 -0.12 24.28
CA GLY A 286 2.98 -0.36 22.92
C GLY A 286 4.50 -0.41 22.78
N TRP A 287 4.94 -0.44 21.53
CA TRP A 287 6.35 -0.45 21.11
C TRP A 287 6.73 0.80 20.32
N GLY A 288 5.99 1.89 20.55
CA GLY A 288 6.22 3.15 19.87
C GLY A 288 7.45 3.93 20.33
N GLY A 289 7.72 5.00 19.59
CA GLY A 289 8.84 5.90 19.78
C GLY A 289 8.99 6.40 21.23
N ARG A 290 10.25 6.39 21.70
CA ARG A 290 10.62 6.79 23.07
C ARG A 290 11.08 8.23 23.21
N GLU A 291 11.04 8.98 22.12
CA GLU A 291 11.45 10.37 22.06
C GLU A 291 10.37 11.16 21.33
N GLY A 292 9.83 12.14 22.04
CA GLY A 292 8.73 12.97 21.55
C GLY A 292 9.24 14.13 20.74
N TYR A 293 8.33 14.77 20.05
CA TYR A 293 8.62 15.89 19.17
C TYR A 293 7.41 16.79 19.03
N ASP A 294 7.65 18.08 18.84
CA ASP A 294 6.60 19.09 18.72
C ASP A 294 5.89 19.02 17.36
N ALA A 295 4.81 19.79 17.22
CA ALA A 295 4.13 19.96 15.94
C ALA A 295 5.10 20.47 14.86
N GLY A 296 5.13 19.80 13.70
CA GLY A 296 6.09 20.07 12.61
C GLY A 296 7.48 19.43 12.81
N GLY A 297 7.70 18.71 13.92
CA GLY A 297 8.82 17.79 14.07
C GLY A 297 8.54 16.44 13.39
N GLY A 298 9.61 15.70 13.08
CA GLY A 298 9.53 14.36 12.49
C GLY A 298 9.70 13.23 13.51
N PRO A 299 9.28 12.00 13.15
CA PRO A 299 9.44 10.84 13.99
C PRO A 299 10.91 10.56 14.34
N THR A 300 11.13 10.02 15.53
CA THR A 300 12.47 9.69 16.03
C THR A 300 12.80 8.23 15.77
N SER A 301 14.08 7.88 15.61
CA SER A 301 14.53 6.51 15.30
C SER A 301 14.54 5.57 16.52
N ASN A 302 13.84 5.93 17.60
CA ASN A 302 14.00 5.32 18.91
C ASN A 302 12.83 4.40 19.29
N PHE A 303 12.72 3.26 18.60
CA PHE A 303 11.70 2.23 18.86
C PHE A 303 12.25 1.11 19.77
N PRO A 304 11.56 0.73 20.86
CA PRO A 304 11.95 -0.37 21.72
C PRO A 304 11.38 -1.70 21.24
N ASN A 305 12.15 -2.79 21.37
CA ASN A 305 11.60 -4.14 21.17
C ASN A 305 10.74 -4.60 22.35
N VAL A 306 11.06 -4.14 23.57
CA VAL A 306 10.34 -4.51 24.78
C VAL A 306 9.14 -3.60 24.97
N LEU A 307 8.00 -4.16 25.37
CA LEU A 307 6.75 -3.45 25.60
C LEU A 307 6.92 -2.37 26.68
N HIS A 308 6.34 -1.21 26.42
CA HIS A 308 6.33 -0.07 27.32
C HIS A 308 4.90 0.39 27.59
N GLN A 309 4.73 1.18 28.65
CA GLN A 309 3.46 1.76 29.04
C GLN A 309 3.61 3.19 29.54
N VAL A 310 2.59 4.02 29.37
CA VAL A 310 2.56 5.38 29.91
C VAL A 310 1.17 5.76 30.40
N ASP A 311 1.13 6.41 31.57
CA ASP A 311 -0.11 6.94 32.13
C ASP A 311 -0.40 8.34 31.59
N LEU A 312 -1.66 8.54 31.20
CA LEU A 312 -2.25 9.77 30.69
C LEU A 312 -3.53 10.11 31.47
N GLN A 313 -4.11 11.28 31.19
CA GLN A 313 -5.42 11.71 31.71
C GLN A 313 -6.39 11.87 30.56
N LEU A 314 -7.59 11.32 30.71
CA LEU A 314 -8.67 11.53 29.75
C LEU A 314 -9.13 12.98 29.72
N MET A 315 -9.71 13.36 28.59
CA MET A 315 -10.37 14.64 28.39
C MET A 315 -11.74 14.43 27.75
N THR A 316 -12.67 15.32 28.05
CA THR A 316 -13.92 15.38 27.28
C THR A 316 -13.64 15.87 25.86
N ASN A 317 -14.49 15.48 24.89
CA ASN A 317 -14.34 15.97 23.50
C ASN A 317 -14.41 17.50 23.42
N GLY A 318 -15.22 18.14 24.29
CA GLY A 318 -15.27 19.60 24.39
C GLY A 318 -13.94 20.22 24.83
N GLU A 319 -13.28 19.65 25.83
CA GLU A 319 -11.94 20.11 26.26
C GLU A 319 -10.91 19.86 25.16
N CYS A 320 -10.90 18.67 24.57
CA CYS A 320 -9.99 18.31 23.49
C CYS A 320 -10.09 19.27 22.30
N LYS A 321 -11.31 19.54 21.83
CA LYS A 321 -11.60 20.51 20.75
C LYS A 321 -11.07 21.91 21.07
N ASN A 322 -11.33 22.40 22.28
CA ASN A 322 -10.87 23.73 22.69
C ASN A 322 -9.34 23.80 22.79
N THR A 323 -8.71 22.76 23.33
CA THR A 323 -7.25 22.67 23.43
C THR A 323 -6.60 22.65 22.06
N LEU A 324 -7.05 21.79 21.13
CA LEU A 324 -6.52 21.74 19.77
C LEU A 324 -6.74 23.05 19.00
N ALA A 325 -7.93 23.63 19.09
CA ALA A 325 -8.22 24.91 18.42
C ALA A 325 -7.31 26.05 18.91
N GLN A 326 -7.01 26.07 20.21
CA GLN A 326 -6.06 27.02 20.78
C GLN A 326 -4.64 26.74 20.28
N SER A 327 -4.17 25.50 20.35
CA SER A 327 -2.82 25.12 19.91
C SER A 327 -2.59 25.37 18.42
N PHE A 328 -3.59 25.12 17.57
CA PHE A 328 -3.54 25.48 16.15
C PHE A 328 -3.51 26.98 15.92
N THR A 329 -4.29 27.76 16.68
CA THR A 329 -4.26 29.23 16.63
C THR A 329 -2.91 29.80 17.07
N ASP A 330 -2.21 29.11 17.98
CA ASP A 330 -0.88 29.52 18.44
C ASP A 330 0.22 29.12 17.46
N LEU A 331 0.07 27.98 16.76
CA LEU A 331 1.04 27.44 15.81
C LEU A 331 0.95 28.10 14.43
N TYR A 332 -0.26 28.29 13.93
CA TYR A 332 -0.54 28.88 12.62
C TYR A 332 -1.09 30.30 12.80
N GLU A 333 -0.64 31.27 11.99
CA GLU A 333 -1.15 32.65 12.02
C GLU A 333 -2.61 32.73 11.52
N GLY A 334 -3.56 32.17 12.29
CA GLY A 334 -4.97 32.02 11.97
C GLY A 334 -5.85 31.88 13.22
N VAL A 335 -7.16 31.73 13.05
CA VAL A 335 -8.11 31.47 14.14
C VAL A 335 -8.87 30.19 13.82
N PHE A 336 -8.65 29.17 14.64
CA PHE A 336 -9.31 27.87 14.50
C PHE A 336 -10.48 27.78 15.48
N SER A 337 -11.62 27.29 15.00
CA SER A 337 -12.79 27.02 15.86
C SER A 337 -12.71 25.61 16.45
N PRO A 338 -13.19 25.38 17.69
CA PRO A 338 -13.30 24.05 18.29
C PRO A 338 -14.05 23.02 17.42
N GLU A 339 -14.97 23.47 16.57
CA GLU A 339 -15.75 22.62 15.66
C GLU A 339 -14.98 22.26 14.38
N GLY A 340 -13.85 22.90 14.11
CA GLY A 340 -13.06 22.74 12.89
C GLY A 340 -11.72 22.03 13.08
N VAL A 341 -11.56 21.29 14.18
CA VAL A 341 -10.34 20.51 14.52
C VAL A 341 -10.59 18.99 14.45
N GLY A 342 -11.61 18.60 13.70
CA GLY A 342 -11.98 17.22 13.34
C GLY A 342 -12.23 16.19 14.44
N ILE A 343 -12.28 16.57 15.72
CA ILE A 343 -12.69 15.64 16.79
C ILE A 343 -14.19 15.27 16.67
N THR A 344 -14.48 13.99 16.41
CA THR A 344 -15.85 13.44 16.34
C THR A 344 -16.28 12.76 17.64
N ASP A 345 -17.53 12.27 17.71
CA ASP A 345 -18.01 11.48 18.86
C ASP A 345 -17.42 10.06 18.88
N ALA A 346 -16.93 9.57 17.74
CA ALA A 346 -16.19 8.31 17.62
C ALA A 346 -14.78 8.39 18.22
N MET A 347 -14.34 9.58 18.64
CA MET A 347 -13.03 9.82 19.21
C MET A 347 -13.09 10.11 20.72
N ILE A 348 -11.97 9.88 21.40
CA ILE A 348 -11.69 10.28 22.78
C ILE A 348 -10.23 10.71 22.89
N CYS A 349 -9.94 11.72 23.70
CA CYS A 349 -8.58 12.26 23.82
C CYS A 349 -7.98 11.96 25.19
N ALA A 350 -6.66 11.80 25.22
CA ALA A 350 -5.89 11.70 26.45
C ALA A 350 -4.55 12.45 26.35
N THR A 351 -4.14 13.07 27.45
CA THR A 351 -2.89 13.85 27.51
C THR A 351 -2.32 13.92 28.93
N ILE A 352 -1.16 14.54 29.07
CA ILE A 352 -0.65 15.05 30.35
C ILE A 352 -0.44 16.55 30.19
N ALA A 353 -0.89 17.32 31.18
CA ALA A 353 -0.69 18.76 31.20
C ALA A 353 0.82 19.10 31.12
N GLY A 354 1.22 19.92 30.14
CA GLY A 354 2.61 20.26 29.87
C GLY A 354 3.33 19.31 28.89
N GLY A 355 2.62 18.33 28.32
CA GLY A 355 3.18 17.36 27.39
C GLY A 355 4.23 16.43 28.02
N GLY A 356 5.18 15.99 27.21
CA GLY A 356 6.28 15.11 27.60
C GLY A 356 5.89 13.66 27.88
N LYS A 357 4.60 13.32 27.77
CA LYS A 357 4.05 11.96 27.78
C LYS A 357 2.95 11.77 26.77
N GLY A 358 2.94 10.64 26.07
CA GLY A 358 1.92 10.30 25.07
C GLY A 358 2.23 8.99 24.35
N SER A 359 1.26 8.52 23.58
CA SER A 359 1.49 7.56 22.50
C SER A 359 2.27 8.22 21.36
N CYS A 360 3.13 7.46 20.72
CA CYS A 360 4.00 7.89 19.64
C CYS A 360 3.81 7.00 18.41
N GLN A 361 4.52 7.32 17.34
CA GLN A 361 4.62 6.48 16.15
C GLN A 361 5.02 5.08 16.58
N GLY A 362 4.33 4.08 16.05
CA GLY A 362 4.48 2.69 16.44
C GLY A 362 3.50 2.17 17.49
N ASP A 363 2.82 3.06 18.22
CA ASP A 363 1.76 2.66 19.16
C ASP A 363 0.37 2.55 18.50
N SER A 364 0.24 2.96 17.23
CA SER A 364 -1.00 2.90 16.43
C SER A 364 -1.71 1.55 16.52
N GLY A 365 -3.04 1.55 16.64
CA GLY A 365 -3.82 0.33 16.82
C GLY A 365 -3.70 -0.32 18.20
N GLY A 366 -2.74 0.11 19.03
CA GLY A 366 -2.57 -0.32 20.41
C GLY A 366 -3.69 0.14 21.34
N PRO A 367 -3.84 -0.45 22.54
CA PRO A 367 -4.97 -0.20 23.41
C PRO A 367 -4.76 1.00 24.35
N LEU A 368 -5.79 1.85 24.51
CA LEU A 368 -5.93 2.78 25.63
C LEU A 368 -6.84 2.17 26.70
N MET A 369 -6.34 2.09 27.92
CA MET A 369 -6.85 1.17 28.94
C MET A 369 -7.09 1.87 30.27
N VAL A 370 -8.06 1.38 31.03
CA VAL A 370 -8.30 1.80 32.41
C VAL A 370 -8.37 0.57 33.31
N ASN A 371 -7.78 0.68 34.50
CA ASN A 371 -7.87 -0.36 35.52
C ASN A 371 -9.06 -0.06 36.45
N THR A 372 -10.15 -0.81 36.27
CA THR A 372 -11.35 -0.68 37.10
C THR A 372 -11.32 -1.68 38.25
N ASN A 373 -12.34 -1.67 39.10
CA ASN A 373 -12.51 -2.71 40.13
C ASN A 373 -12.75 -4.13 39.54
N GLN A 374 -12.92 -4.24 38.22
CA GLN A 374 -13.11 -5.49 37.48
C GLN A 374 -11.85 -5.92 36.73
N GLY A 375 -10.76 -5.16 36.82
CA GLY A 375 -9.51 -5.39 36.09
C GLY A 375 -9.31 -4.38 34.96
N TRP A 376 -8.35 -4.68 34.09
CA TRP A 376 -8.04 -3.86 32.92
C TRP A 376 -9.15 -3.96 31.87
N GLN A 377 -9.61 -2.81 31.39
CA GLN A 377 -10.61 -2.70 30.33
C GLN A 377 -10.16 -1.68 29.30
N GLN A 378 -10.42 -1.96 28.03
CA GLN A 378 -10.07 -1.08 26.91
C GLN A 378 -11.18 -0.05 26.67
N ILE A 379 -10.80 1.22 26.57
CA ILE A 379 -11.68 2.35 26.30
C ILE A 379 -11.40 3.02 24.95
N GLY A 380 -10.24 2.74 24.36
CA GLY A 380 -9.91 3.24 23.05
C GLY A 380 -8.76 2.53 22.35
N ILE A 381 -8.48 2.99 21.14
CA ILE A 381 -7.45 2.47 20.23
C ILE A 381 -6.61 3.66 19.78
N VAL A 382 -5.28 3.56 19.83
CA VAL A 382 -4.38 4.64 19.36
C VAL A 382 -4.64 4.89 17.88
N SER A 383 -4.98 6.12 17.51
CA SER A 383 -5.34 6.49 16.14
C SER A 383 -4.40 7.55 15.57
N TRP A 384 -4.47 8.80 16.06
CA TRP A 384 -3.64 9.89 15.54
C TRP A 384 -3.27 10.95 16.59
N GLY A 385 -2.42 11.89 16.19
CA GLY A 385 -2.00 13.04 16.98
C GLY A 385 -1.11 13.98 16.17
N ILE A 386 -0.84 15.16 16.74
CA ILE A 386 0.04 16.16 16.11
C ILE A 386 1.30 16.28 16.96
N GLY A 387 2.44 16.02 16.33
CA GLY A 387 3.66 15.72 17.07
C GLY A 387 3.54 14.40 17.83
N CYS A 388 4.43 14.18 18.79
CA CYS A 388 4.29 13.13 19.79
C CYS A 388 4.63 13.68 21.18
N ALA A 389 3.70 13.50 22.12
CA ALA A 389 3.81 14.01 23.48
C ALA A 389 4.07 15.53 23.54
N ALA A 390 3.64 16.26 22.51
CA ALA A 390 3.78 17.71 22.42
C ALA A 390 2.81 18.40 23.40
N ASP A 391 3.25 19.51 24.00
CA ASP A 391 2.37 20.28 24.88
C ASP A 391 1.23 20.92 24.06
N GLY A 392 0.02 20.89 24.60
CA GLY A 392 -1.18 21.40 23.92
C GLY A 392 -1.73 20.55 22.77
N PHE A 393 -1.08 19.44 22.38
CA PHE A 393 -1.56 18.52 21.35
C PHE A 393 -1.88 17.14 21.96
N PRO A 394 -3.11 16.93 22.45
CA PRO A 394 -3.52 15.65 23.02
C PRO A 394 -3.47 14.52 21.97
N GLY A 395 -3.18 13.30 22.41
CA GLY A 395 -3.35 12.12 21.56
C GLY A 395 -4.84 11.80 21.37
N VAL A 396 -5.20 11.36 20.17
CA VAL A 396 -6.56 11.01 19.78
C VAL A 396 -6.68 9.51 19.58
N TYR A 397 -7.74 8.96 20.15
CA TYR A 397 -7.99 7.52 20.21
C TYR A 397 -9.41 7.25 19.72
N THR A 398 -9.60 6.16 18.97
CA THR A 398 -10.94 5.69 18.63
C THR A 398 -11.65 5.20 19.89
N ARG A 399 -12.86 5.69 20.14
CA ARG A 399 -13.69 5.36 21.31
C ARG A 399 -14.31 3.98 21.14
N SER A 400 -13.62 2.93 21.59
CA SER A 400 -13.99 1.52 21.35
C SER A 400 -15.43 1.18 21.76
N ALA A 401 -15.92 1.78 22.85
CA ALA A 401 -17.26 1.53 23.38
C ALA A 401 -18.39 1.86 22.38
N LEU A 402 -18.17 2.83 21.49
CA LEU A 402 -19.16 3.23 20.47
C LEU A 402 -19.37 2.14 19.41
N PHE A 403 -18.37 1.26 19.23
CA PHE A 403 -18.36 0.23 18.18
C PHE A 403 -18.72 -1.16 18.71
N THR A 404 -19.23 -1.28 19.93
CA THR A 404 -19.56 -2.57 20.53
C THR A 404 -20.57 -3.37 19.70
N ASP A 405 -21.58 -2.70 19.12
CA ASP A 405 -22.57 -3.35 18.28
C ASP A 405 -21.94 -3.85 16.96
N TRP A 406 -21.16 -3.00 16.29
CA TRP A 406 -20.39 -3.37 15.09
C TRP A 406 -19.44 -4.56 15.34
N ILE A 407 -18.74 -4.56 16.48
CA ILE A 407 -17.88 -5.68 16.89
C ILE A 407 -18.72 -6.95 17.07
N ASN A 408 -19.89 -6.87 17.70
CA ASN A 408 -20.74 -8.05 17.93
C ASN A 408 -21.37 -8.57 16.64
N GLU A 409 -21.80 -7.69 15.74
CA GLU A 409 -22.34 -8.04 14.41
C GLU A 409 -21.35 -8.90 13.61
N ILE A 410 -20.06 -8.57 13.67
CA ILE A 410 -19.01 -9.32 12.97
C ILE A 410 -18.60 -10.57 13.76
N THR A 411 -18.30 -10.43 15.05
CA THR A 411 -17.66 -11.49 15.84
C THR A 411 -18.63 -12.58 16.32
N GLN A 412 -19.93 -12.27 16.39
CA GLN A 412 -20.98 -13.16 16.93
C GLN A 412 -22.21 -13.27 16.01
N GLY A 413 -22.20 -12.58 14.87
CA GLY A 413 -23.35 -12.46 13.97
C GLY A 413 -23.06 -12.90 12.54
N ILE A 414 -23.77 -12.27 11.60
CA ILE A 414 -23.50 -12.40 10.16
C ILE A 414 -22.54 -11.29 9.75
N ALA A 415 -21.29 -11.67 9.46
CA ALA A 415 -20.25 -10.79 8.97
C ALA A 415 -20.26 -10.73 7.44
N ILE A 416 -20.13 -9.53 6.88
CA ILE A 416 -19.85 -9.26 5.46
C ILE A 416 -18.70 -8.26 5.37
N ASP A 417 -18.00 -8.23 4.24
CA ASP A 417 -17.04 -7.15 3.95
C ASP A 417 -17.76 -5.79 4.04
N GLN A 418 -17.23 -4.88 4.88
CA GLN A 418 -17.96 -3.67 5.30
C GLN A 418 -18.00 -2.57 4.23
N SER A 419 -17.07 -2.60 3.28
CA SER A 419 -17.02 -1.68 2.14
C SER A 419 -16.54 -2.44 0.91
N THR A 420 -17.14 -2.17 -0.24
CA THR A 420 -16.72 -2.71 -1.54
C THR A 420 -16.82 -1.64 -2.61
N GLU A 421 -15.67 -1.30 -3.19
CA GLU A 421 -15.59 -0.43 -4.35
C GLU A 421 -15.50 -1.26 -5.63
N LEU A 422 -16.52 -1.15 -6.48
CA LEU A 422 -16.56 -1.79 -7.80
C LEU A 422 -15.78 -1.00 -8.87
N GLY A 423 -15.16 0.12 -8.49
CA GLY A 423 -14.34 0.97 -9.34
C GLY A 423 -15.12 1.69 -10.45
N ILE A 424 -14.36 2.17 -11.44
CA ILE A 424 -14.88 2.95 -12.58
C ILE A 424 -15.33 2.00 -13.69
N GLN A 425 -16.56 2.18 -14.17
CA GLN A 425 -17.20 1.41 -15.22
C GLN A 425 -17.52 2.29 -16.44
N ALA A 426 -17.36 1.70 -17.62
CA ALA A 426 -17.85 2.28 -18.86
C ALA A 426 -19.39 2.25 -18.90
N GLN A 427 -20.00 3.32 -19.42
CA GLN A 427 -21.47 3.38 -19.50
C GLN A 427 -22.07 2.18 -20.27
N ASN A 428 -23.07 1.55 -19.66
CA ASN A 428 -23.76 0.33 -20.08
C ASN A 428 -22.91 -0.95 -20.04
N ASN A 429 -21.78 -0.94 -19.31
CA ASN A 429 -21.00 -2.13 -19.01
C ASN A 429 -21.24 -2.51 -17.54
N ALA A 430 -22.19 -3.42 -17.31
CA ALA A 430 -22.53 -3.87 -15.97
C ALA A 430 -21.43 -4.75 -15.38
N LEU A 431 -21.22 -4.64 -14.07
CA LEU A 431 -20.23 -5.43 -13.34
C LEU A 431 -20.93 -6.22 -12.22
N SER A 432 -20.42 -7.40 -11.91
CA SER A 432 -20.82 -8.16 -10.73
C SER A 432 -19.62 -8.51 -9.88
N SER A 433 -19.79 -8.44 -8.56
CA SER A 433 -18.82 -8.90 -7.56
C SER A 433 -19.48 -9.89 -6.60
N GLN A 434 -18.66 -10.72 -5.95
CA GLN A 434 -19.10 -11.66 -4.93
C GLN A 434 -18.60 -11.18 -3.57
N LEU A 435 -19.54 -10.97 -2.65
CA LEU A 435 -19.22 -10.63 -1.26
C LEU A 435 -19.34 -11.87 -0.39
N LEU A 436 -18.33 -12.12 0.43
CA LEU A 436 -18.31 -13.26 1.33
C LEU A 436 -19.09 -12.92 2.59
N LEU A 437 -20.09 -13.75 2.91
CA LEU A 437 -20.79 -13.71 4.18
C LEU A 437 -20.33 -14.87 5.06
N VAL A 438 -20.22 -14.62 6.36
CA VAL A 438 -19.82 -15.60 7.37
C VAL A 438 -20.81 -15.56 8.52
N ASN A 439 -21.33 -16.72 8.92
CA ASN A 439 -22.12 -16.81 10.15
C ASN A 439 -21.20 -17.19 11.33
N ASN A 440 -20.78 -16.19 12.11
CA ASN A 440 -19.99 -16.38 13.32
C ASN A 440 -20.85 -16.68 14.56
N SER A 441 -22.18 -16.71 14.43
CA SER A 441 -23.08 -17.08 15.53
C SER A 441 -23.06 -18.59 15.79
N SER A 442 -23.65 -18.99 16.92
CA SER A 442 -23.86 -20.40 17.27
C SER A 442 -25.14 -21.01 16.68
N LEU A 443 -25.91 -20.24 15.91
CA LEU A 443 -27.23 -20.58 15.42
C LEU A 443 -27.29 -20.57 13.90
N THR A 444 -28.26 -21.27 13.33
CA THR A 444 -28.58 -21.15 11.90
C THR A 444 -29.45 -19.92 11.69
N ALA A 445 -29.11 -19.09 10.70
CA ALA A 445 -29.83 -17.87 10.37
C ALA A 445 -30.58 -18.03 9.05
N GLY A 446 -31.87 -17.67 9.00
CA GLY A 446 -32.54 -17.31 7.76
C GLY A 446 -32.25 -15.84 7.46
N LEU A 447 -31.81 -15.53 6.25
CA LEU A 447 -31.36 -14.20 5.86
C LEU A 447 -32.25 -13.60 4.78
N THR A 448 -32.46 -12.29 4.87
CA THR A 448 -33.05 -11.46 3.83
C THR A 448 -32.18 -10.25 3.57
N PHE A 449 -32.18 -9.77 2.32
CA PHE A 449 -31.30 -8.69 1.87
C PHE A 449 -32.12 -7.54 1.29
N ALA A 450 -31.65 -6.32 1.52
CA ALA A 450 -32.18 -5.12 0.91
C ALA A 450 -31.04 -4.19 0.46
N ILE A 451 -31.33 -3.35 -0.52
CA ILE A 451 -30.46 -2.26 -0.96
C ILE A 451 -31.11 -0.96 -0.55
N GLU A 452 -30.38 -0.15 0.22
CA GLU A 452 -30.76 1.21 0.55
C GLU A 452 -29.85 2.20 -0.18
N GLY A 453 -30.43 3.27 -0.73
CA GLY A 453 -29.70 4.27 -1.51
C GLY A 453 -29.97 4.13 -3.01
N ASP A 454 -29.01 3.59 -3.76
CA ASP A 454 -29.01 3.61 -5.21
C ASP A 454 -29.57 2.33 -5.87
N ALA A 455 -30.53 2.50 -6.78
CA ALA A 455 -31.24 1.41 -7.45
C ALA A 455 -30.47 0.78 -8.62
N ASN A 456 -29.28 1.30 -8.97
CA ASN A 456 -28.40 0.70 -9.97
C ASN A 456 -27.69 -0.56 -9.42
N PHE A 457 -27.72 -0.78 -8.11
CA PHE A 457 -27.24 -2.02 -7.51
C PHE A 457 -28.38 -3.05 -7.41
N THR A 458 -28.04 -4.31 -7.58
CA THR A 458 -28.95 -5.46 -7.40
C THR A 458 -28.23 -6.60 -6.70
N ILE A 459 -28.98 -7.43 -5.98
CA ILE A 459 -28.47 -8.59 -5.24
C ILE A 459 -29.11 -9.86 -5.82
N ASP A 460 -28.30 -10.89 -6.01
CA ASP A 460 -28.76 -12.27 -6.15
C ASP A 460 -28.38 -13.04 -4.88
N ASP A 461 -29.41 -13.33 -4.07
CA ASP A 461 -29.33 -13.97 -2.75
C ASP A 461 -29.63 -15.48 -2.80
N SER A 462 -29.74 -16.06 -3.99
CA SER A 462 -30.19 -17.44 -4.19
C SER A 462 -29.36 -18.49 -3.43
N THR A 463 -28.13 -18.15 -3.05
CA THR A 463 -27.17 -18.98 -2.32
C THR A 463 -27.05 -18.64 -0.82
N CYS A 464 -27.63 -17.53 -0.34
CA CYS A 464 -27.38 -16.98 1.00
C CYS A 464 -28.61 -16.91 1.92
N ASN A 465 -29.79 -17.36 1.47
CA ASN A 465 -31.04 -17.27 2.23
C ASN A 465 -31.07 -18.04 3.56
N THR A 466 -30.19 -19.02 3.75
CA THR A 466 -30.03 -19.74 5.02
C THR A 466 -28.58 -20.11 5.21
N LEU A 467 -28.01 -19.74 6.35
CA LEU A 467 -26.59 -19.94 6.64
C LEU A 467 -26.43 -20.60 8.02
N ALA A 468 -25.87 -21.82 8.06
CA ALA A 468 -25.66 -22.50 9.34
C ALA A 468 -24.48 -21.88 10.11
N ALA A 469 -24.38 -22.19 11.40
CA ALA A 469 -23.30 -21.70 12.27
C ALA A 469 -21.93 -22.12 11.73
N GLY A 470 -21.02 -21.15 11.57
CA GLY A 470 -19.67 -21.34 11.03
C GLY A 470 -19.61 -21.51 9.51
N GLU A 471 -20.74 -21.49 8.80
CA GLU A 471 -20.75 -21.56 7.33
C GLU A 471 -20.56 -20.20 6.68
N THR A 472 -20.17 -20.25 5.40
CA THR A 472 -19.99 -19.07 4.55
C THR A 472 -20.84 -19.18 3.29
N CYS A 473 -21.28 -18.05 2.74
CA CYS A 473 -21.91 -18.00 1.42
C CYS A 473 -21.35 -16.81 0.61
N GLN A 474 -21.52 -16.87 -0.72
CA GLN A 474 -21.14 -15.79 -1.63
C GLN A 474 -22.40 -15.08 -2.11
N LEU A 475 -22.53 -13.80 -1.78
CA LEU A 475 -23.62 -12.92 -2.20
C LEU A 475 -23.20 -12.19 -3.47
N ASN A 476 -23.94 -12.41 -4.57
CA ASN A 476 -23.64 -11.74 -5.83
C ASN A 476 -24.26 -10.35 -5.82
N VAL A 477 -23.44 -9.31 -5.98
CA VAL A 477 -23.86 -7.92 -6.11
C VAL A 477 -23.57 -7.47 -7.52
N SER A 478 -24.57 -6.97 -8.23
CA SER A 478 -24.42 -6.46 -9.60
C SER A 478 -24.71 -4.97 -9.65
N TYR A 479 -23.90 -4.23 -10.41
CA TYR A 479 -24.05 -2.82 -10.68
C TYR A 479 -24.39 -2.61 -12.16
N ASP A 480 -25.54 -1.98 -12.42
CA ASP A 480 -25.96 -1.54 -13.75
C ASP A 480 -25.37 -0.14 -14.04
N ALA A 481 -24.31 -0.09 -14.84
CA ALA A 481 -23.60 1.13 -15.22
C ALA A 481 -24.36 2.00 -16.24
N ALA A 482 -25.69 2.09 -16.15
CA ALA A 482 -26.51 2.81 -17.13
C ALA A 482 -26.47 4.33 -16.93
N GLN A 483 -26.44 4.78 -15.67
CA GLN A 483 -26.44 6.20 -15.30
C GLN A 483 -25.01 6.67 -15.03
N VAL A 484 -24.64 7.83 -15.57
CA VAL A 484 -23.31 8.44 -15.38
C VAL A 484 -23.25 9.12 -14.02
N GLY A 485 -22.11 8.96 -13.32
CA GLY A 485 -21.86 9.57 -12.02
C GLY A 485 -21.31 8.57 -11.00
N LYS A 486 -21.12 9.06 -9.76
CA LYS A 486 -20.80 8.23 -8.59
C LYS A 486 -22.08 7.67 -8.00
N HIS A 487 -22.09 6.37 -7.70
CA HIS A 487 -23.23 5.63 -7.17
C HIS A 487 -22.83 4.92 -5.90
N ASN A 488 -23.68 4.99 -4.88
CA ASN A 488 -23.44 4.39 -3.57
C ASN A 488 -24.72 3.76 -3.04
N ALA A 489 -24.62 2.58 -2.45
CA ALA A 489 -25.73 1.94 -1.77
C ALA A 489 -25.24 1.16 -0.54
N ASN A 490 -26.15 0.86 0.37
CA ASN A 490 -25.91 0.00 1.52
C ASN A 490 -26.66 -1.32 1.33
N ILE A 491 -25.94 -2.42 1.50
CA ILE A 491 -26.51 -3.77 1.59
C ILE A 491 -26.90 -3.99 3.04
N ILE A 492 -28.21 -4.09 3.27
CA ILE A 492 -28.79 -4.37 4.58
C ILE A 492 -29.10 -5.86 4.66
N ILE A 493 -28.52 -6.51 5.66
CA ILE A 493 -28.80 -7.91 6.00
C ILE A 493 -29.79 -7.92 7.15
N THR A 494 -30.77 -8.81 7.13
CA THR A 494 -31.66 -9.05 8.27
C THR A 494 -31.75 -10.53 8.54
N SER A 495 -31.62 -10.92 9.81
CA SER A 495 -31.87 -12.28 10.25
C SER A 495 -33.33 -12.48 10.67
N ASP A 496 -33.87 -13.65 10.43
CA ASP A 496 -35.14 -14.11 11.00
C ASP A 496 -35.07 -14.38 12.52
N ASN A 497 -33.87 -14.31 13.10
CA ASN A 497 -33.62 -14.47 14.51
C ASN A 497 -32.95 -13.22 15.11
N ASN A 498 -33.67 -12.54 16.02
CA ASN A 498 -33.21 -11.32 16.67
C ASN A 498 -31.97 -11.51 17.58
N ASP A 499 -31.62 -12.76 17.93
CA ASP A 499 -30.42 -13.05 18.71
C ASP A 499 -29.16 -13.11 17.83
N ILE A 500 -29.30 -13.03 16.49
CA ILE A 500 -28.19 -13.05 15.54
C ILE A 500 -28.03 -11.63 14.97
N PRO A 501 -27.06 -10.84 15.47
CA PRO A 501 -26.80 -9.52 14.91
C PRO A 501 -26.26 -9.66 13.48
N THR A 502 -26.47 -8.64 12.67
CA THR A 502 -26.11 -8.65 11.24
C THR A 502 -25.39 -7.38 10.88
N SER A 503 -24.20 -7.53 10.30
CA SER A 503 -23.46 -6.39 9.75
C SER A 503 -24.04 -5.93 8.41
N SER A 504 -23.59 -4.78 7.93
CA SER A 504 -23.96 -4.22 6.63
C SER A 504 -22.70 -3.99 5.77
N SER A 505 -22.91 -3.72 4.48
CA SER A 505 -21.82 -3.41 3.55
C SER A 505 -22.18 -2.17 2.73
N ARG A 506 -21.26 -1.22 2.66
CA ARG A 506 -21.36 -0.10 1.71
C ARG A 506 -20.78 -0.54 0.37
N VAL A 507 -21.52 -0.34 -0.71
CA VAL A 507 -21.05 -0.59 -2.07
C VAL A 507 -21.02 0.70 -2.86
N SER A 508 -19.92 0.91 -3.59
CA SER A 508 -19.72 2.09 -4.43
C SER A 508 -19.27 1.69 -5.83
N ALA A 509 -19.64 2.52 -6.82
CA ALA A 509 -19.22 2.39 -8.20
C ALA A 509 -19.27 3.76 -8.89
N GLN A 510 -18.51 3.94 -9.96
CA GLN A 510 -18.58 5.14 -10.78
C GLN A 510 -18.83 4.76 -12.23
N THR A 511 -19.77 5.41 -12.90
CA THR A 511 -19.96 5.26 -14.35
C THR A 511 -19.49 6.51 -15.07
N ILE A 512 -18.66 6.32 -16.09
CA ILE A 512 -18.16 7.39 -16.97
C ILE A 512 -18.78 7.29 -18.38
N ALA A 513 -19.02 8.45 -18.99
CA ALA A 513 -19.80 8.57 -20.22
C ALA A 513 -18.97 8.25 -21.47
N LEU A 514 -19.62 7.82 -22.56
CA LEU A 514 -18.96 7.67 -23.86
C LEU A 514 -18.41 9.02 -24.36
N ALA A 515 -17.12 9.06 -24.71
CA ALA A 515 -16.38 10.24 -25.13
C ALA A 515 -15.81 10.05 -26.54
N SER A 516 -16.69 9.87 -27.52
CA SER A 516 -16.34 9.52 -28.90
C SER A 516 -15.42 10.54 -29.62
N GLU A 517 -15.44 11.79 -29.16
CA GLU A 517 -14.61 12.88 -29.65
C GLU A 517 -13.12 12.67 -29.35
N ILE A 518 -12.77 12.01 -28.24
CA ILE A 518 -11.37 11.71 -27.87
C ILE A 518 -10.71 10.83 -28.93
N ASN A 519 -11.48 9.89 -29.47
CA ASN A 519 -11.00 8.97 -30.50
C ASN A 519 -10.45 9.72 -31.73
N THR A 520 -10.97 10.92 -32.02
CA THR A 520 -10.58 11.72 -33.19
C THR A 520 -9.20 12.35 -33.09
N GLN A 521 -8.64 12.50 -31.89
CA GLN A 521 -7.31 13.07 -31.66
C GLN A 521 -6.26 12.03 -31.30
N LEU A 522 -6.63 10.95 -30.61
CA LEU A 522 -5.66 10.04 -30.00
C LEU A 522 -5.42 8.74 -30.74
N SER A 523 -6.40 8.26 -31.50
CA SER A 523 -6.34 6.92 -32.11
C SER A 523 -6.01 7.00 -33.60
N SER A 524 -5.21 6.05 -34.09
CA SER A 524 -5.11 5.80 -35.53
C SER A 524 -6.43 5.18 -36.03
N THR A 525 -6.88 5.57 -37.21
CA THR A 525 -8.22 5.26 -37.75
C THR A 525 -8.54 3.77 -37.99
N ASP A 526 -7.62 2.86 -37.68
CA ASP A 526 -7.69 1.44 -38.05
C ASP A 526 -8.13 0.49 -36.92
N GLU A 527 -8.35 0.96 -35.69
CA GLU A 527 -8.65 0.08 -34.54
C GLU A 527 -9.84 0.53 -33.69
N ALA A 528 -10.62 -0.45 -33.21
CA ALA A 528 -11.88 -0.24 -32.49
C ALA A 528 -11.65 0.12 -31.00
N LEU A 529 -10.92 1.20 -30.74
CA LEU A 529 -10.83 1.79 -29.40
C LEU A 529 -12.13 2.53 -29.08
N THR A 530 -12.73 2.23 -27.92
CA THR A 530 -13.92 2.97 -27.44
C THR A 530 -13.55 3.75 -26.20
N TRP A 531 -13.71 5.07 -26.27
CA TRP A 531 -13.28 6.00 -25.24
C TRP A 531 -14.43 6.46 -24.36
N TYR A 532 -14.15 6.59 -23.07
CA TYR A 532 -15.06 7.07 -22.05
C TYR A 532 -14.35 8.10 -21.17
N SER A 533 -15.10 9.05 -20.62
CA SER A 533 -14.57 10.12 -19.80
C SER A 533 -15.57 10.57 -18.73
N GLY A 534 -15.09 10.92 -17.54
CA GLY A 534 -15.92 11.35 -16.43
C GLY A 534 -15.10 11.58 -15.16
N GLY A 535 -15.70 11.29 -13.99
CA GLY A 535 -15.21 11.76 -12.69
C GLY A 535 -15.98 12.99 -12.24
N ASP A 536 -15.40 13.76 -11.33
CA ASP A 536 -15.93 15.06 -10.92
C ASP A 536 -15.84 16.08 -12.08
N SER A 537 -14.86 15.89 -12.96
CA SER A 537 -14.72 16.62 -14.22
C SER A 537 -14.18 15.70 -15.31
N ALA A 538 -14.78 15.71 -16.50
CA ALA A 538 -14.37 14.84 -17.61
C ALA A 538 -13.08 15.35 -18.28
N TRP A 539 -12.23 14.43 -18.73
CA TRP A 539 -11.14 14.71 -19.67
C TRP A 539 -11.69 15.29 -20.97
N GLN A 540 -10.91 16.18 -21.57
CA GLN A 540 -11.29 16.97 -22.74
C GLN A 540 -10.16 16.98 -23.79
N LEU A 541 -10.53 17.35 -25.02
CA LEU A 541 -9.57 17.56 -26.09
C LEU A 541 -8.65 18.75 -25.75
N ASP A 542 -7.35 18.56 -25.90
CA ASP A 542 -6.41 19.67 -25.85
C ASP A 542 -6.57 20.50 -27.14
N ASN A 543 -6.61 21.83 -26.97
CA ASN A 543 -6.75 22.77 -28.08
C ASN A 543 -5.41 23.36 -28.55
N THR A 544 -4.33 23.03 -27.86
CA THR A 544 -2.96 23.51 -28.12
C THR A 544 -2.12 22.46 -28.85
N GLU A 545 -2.38 21.19 -28.61
CA GLU A 545 -1.69 20.06 -29.24
C GLU A 545 -2.62 18.86 -29.50
N ALA A 546 -2.10 17.80 -30.14
CA ALA A 546 -2.85 16.58 -30.42
C ALA A 546 -2.82 15.63 -29.20
N ALA A 547 -3.46 16.05 -28.12
CA ALA A 547 -3.52 15.35 -26.84
C ALA A 547 -4.92 15.49 -26.21
N ILE A 548 -5.15 14.76 -25.13
CA ILE A 548 -6.22 15.05 -24.17
C ILE A 548 -5.64 15.50 -22.85
N VAL A 549 -6.42 16.27 -22.11
CA VAL A 549 -6.07 16.80 -20.79
C VAL A 549 -7.19 16.48 -19.79
N SER A 550 -6.82 16.24 -18.53
CA SER A 550 -7.77 16.07 -17.44
C SER A 550 -8.70 17.28 -17.29
N GLY A 551 -9.87 17.03 -16.73
CA GLY A 551 -10.79 18.10 -16.35
C GLY A 551 -10.26 18.87 -15.15
N THR A 552 -10.62 20.15 -15.04
CA THR A 552 -10.33 20.95 -13.84
C THR A 552 -11.13 20.40 -12.66
N ILE A 553 -10.42 20.00 -11.61
CA ILE A 553 -10.94 19.42 -10.38
C ILE A 553 -10.36 20.16 -9.16
N GLY A 554 -11.05 20.10 -8.02
CA GLY A 554 -10.55 20.60 -6.73
C GLY A 554 -10.06 19.48 -5.82
N ASP A 555 -9.79 19.81 -4.57
CA ASP A 555 -9.28 18.89 -3.54
C ASP A 555 -10.24 17.70 -3.33
N ASN A 556 -9.67 16.50 -3.15
CA ASN A 556 -10.39 15.22 -3.01
C ASN A 556 -11.34 14.89 -4.18
N GLN A 557 -11.04 15.39 -5.37
CA GLN A 557 -11.78 15.09 -6.59
C GLN A 557 -10.91 14.33 -7.58
N GLU A 558 -11.56 13.72 -8.58
CA GLU A 558 -10.88 12.98 -9.63
C GLU A 558 -11.42 13.28 -11.04
N SER A 559 -10.55 13.12 -12.03
CA SER A 559 -10.87 13.18 -13.46
C SER A 559 -10.35 11.93 -14.15
N SER A 560 -11.25 11.21 -14.83
CA SER A 560 -10.98 9.84 -15.30
C SER A 560 -11.27 9.69 -16.79
N VAL A 561 -10.37 9.04 -17.51
CA VAL A 561 -10.54 8.65 -18.91
C VAL A 561 -10.22 7.17 -19.08
N MET A 562 -11.03 6.47 -19.85
CA MET A 562 -10.91 5.03 -20.06
C MET A 562 -10.99 4.73 -21.55
N VAL A 563 -10.17 3.76 -21.97
CA VAL A 563 -10.32 3.09 -23.26
C VAL A 563 -10.65 1.62 -23.03
N THR A 564 -11.65 1.13 -23.76
CA THR A 564 -11.99 -0.29 -23.81
C THR A 564 -11.61 -0.87 -25.17
N LEU A 565 -11.06 -2.08 -25.17
CA LEU A 565 -10.65 -2.78 -26.38
C LEU A 565 -10.76 -4.29 -26.20
N THR A 566 -10.70 -5.04 -27.31
CA THR A 566 -10.74 -6.50 -27.30
C THR A 566 -9.61 -7.08 -28.13
N GLY A 567 -8.88 -8.04 -27.55
CA GLY A 567 -7.79 -8.75 -28.23
C GLY A 567 -6.56 -8.91 -27.34
N GLU A 568 -5.63 -9.73 -27.81
CA GLU A 568 -4.29 -9.85 -27.23
C GLU A 568 -3.37 -8.83 -27.90
N GLY A 569 -2.56 -8.12 -27.12
CA GLY A 569 -1.65 -7.13 -27.67
C GLY A 569 -1.07 -6.18 -26.65
N GLU A 570 -0.57 -5.07 -27.18
CA GLU A 570 0.06 -4.00 -26.44
C GLU A 570 -0.65 -2.68 -26.76
N LEU A 571 -0.94 -1.86 -25.75
CA LEU A 571 -1.37 -0.48 -25.91
C LEU A 571 -0.25 0.45 -25.45
N SER A 572 0.41 1.12 -26.41
CA SER A 572 1.44 2.13 -26.18
C SER A 572 0.84 3.54 -26.17
N PHE A 573 1.37 4.43 -25.35
CA PHE A 573 0.90 5.81 -25.22
C PHE A 573 2.03 6.73 -24.73
N GLU A 574 1.81 8.04 -24.81
CA GLU A 574 2.59 9.04 -24.11
C GLU A 574 1.72 9.75 -23.07
N TRP A 575 2.28 10.04 -21.90
CA TRP A 575 1.58 10.68 -20.79
C TRP A 575 2.50 11.63 -20.04
N SER A 576 1.91 12.66 -19.44
CA SER A 576 2.59 13.67 -18.63
C SER A 576 1.68 14.13 -17.50
N VAL A 577 2.27 14.68 -16.45
CA VAL A 577 1.54 15.30 -15.34
C VAL A 577 2.27 16.57 -14.91
N SER A 578 1.50 17.59 -14.53
CA SER A 578 2.01 18.75 -13.82
C SER A 578 1.22 18.87 -12.53
N SER A 579 1.79 18.36 -11.45
CA SER A 579 1.19 18.31 -10.12
C SER A 579 2.23 18.53 -9.02
N GLU A 580 1.80 18.50 -7.76
CA GLU A 580 2.69 18.49 -6.60
C GLU A 580 3.43 17.15 -6.48
N GLU A 581 4.70 17.19 -6.04
CA GLU A 581 5.51 15.99 -5.77
C GLU A 581 5.72 15.81 -4.27
N ASN A 582 5.42 14.62 -3.75
CA ASN A 582 5.82 14.27 -2.39
C ASN A 582 7.29 13.85 -2.36
N THR A 583 8.18 14.83 -2.21
CA THR A 583 9.63 14.58 -2.17
C THR A 583 10.11 13.87 -0.90
N GLU A 584 9.28 13.85 0.16
CA GLU A 584 9.60 13.18 1.42
C GLU A 584 9.20 11.70 1.40
N ASP A 585 8.11 11.36 0.74
CA ASP A 585 7.64 10.00 0.50
C ASP A 585 7.12 9.82 -0.94
N PRO A 586 8.01 9.52 -1.90
CA PRO A 586 7.66 9.40 -3.31
C PRO A 586 6.66 8.27 -3.64
N ASP A 587 6.53 7.28 -2.76
CA ASP A 587 5.58 6.18 -2.92
C ASP A 587 4.14 6.57 -2.48
N SER A 588 4.00 7.72 -1.81
CA SER A 588 2.73 8.32 -1.37
C SER A 588 2.54 9.70 -2.00
N PRO A 589 2.26 9.80 -3.31
CA PRO A 589 2.16 11.08 -4.00
C PRO A 589 0.97 11.91 -3.47
N TYR A 590 1.09 13.23 -3.54
CA TYR A 590 -0.03 14.15 -3.32
C TYR A 590 -1.00 14.05 -4.51
N ASP A 591 -0.86 14.97 -5.47
CA ASP A 591 -1.58 14.96 -6.73
C ASP A 591 -0.86 14.05 -7.74
N ALA A 592 -1.56 13.09 -8.33
CA ALA A 592 -0.96 12.15 -9.27
C ALA A 592 -1.89 11.71 -10.40
N LEU A 593 -1.26 11.32 -11.51
CA LEU A 593 -1.90 10.62 -12.62
C LEU A 593 -1.63 9.12 -12.49
N TYR A 594 -2.69 8.37 -12.24
CA TYR A 594 -2.65 6.92 -12.03
C TYR A 594 -3.08 6.17 -13.28
N LEU A 595 -2.47 5.02 -13.54
CA LEU A 595 -2.76 4.10 -14.65
C LEU A 595 -3.25 2.76 -14.11
N TYR A 596 -4.44 2.35 -14.54
CA TYR A 596 -5.06 1.08 -14.18
C TYR A 596 -5.26 0.18 -15.41
N LEU A 597 -4.99 -1.11 -15.24
CA LEU A 597 -5.38 -2.18 -16.17
C LEU A 597 -6.44 -3.06 -15.50
N ASP A 598 -7.62 -3.13 -16.11
CA ASP A 598 -8.76 -3.91 -15.62
C ASP A 598 -9.17 -3.63 -14.17
N GLY A 599 -8.86 -2.43 -13.69
CA GLY A 599 -9.13 -1.97 -12.32
C GLY A 599 -7.97 -2.17 -11.35
N ALA A 600 -6.90 -2.86 -11.73
CA ALA A 600 -5.68 -2.96 -10.94
C ALA A 600 -4.74 -1.78 -11.24
N LEU A 601 -4.26 -1.09 -10.20
CA LEU A 601 -3.26 -0.04 -10.34
C LEU A 601 -1.96 -0.67 -10.87
N ILE A 602 -1.42 -0.11 -11.95
CA ILE A 602 -0.16 -0.56 -12.56
C ILE A 602 0.96 0.42 -12.23
N LYS A 603 0.70 1.72 -12.35
CA LYS A 603 1.72 2.77 -12.23
C LYS A 603 1.07 4.12 -11.94
N PHE A 604 1.85 5.07 -11.42
CA PHE A 604 1.46 6.47 -11.37
C PHE A 604 2.65 7.37 -11.71
N ILE A 605 2.36 8.62 -12.04
CA ILE A 605 3.34 9.72 -12.11
C ILE A 605 2.80 10.91 -11.31
N ALA A 606 3.70 11.65 -10.65
CA ALA A 606 3.41 12.84 -9.85
C ALA A 606 4.53 13.88 -10.04
N GLY A 607 4.29 15.14 -9.66
CA GLY A 607 5.23 16.24 -9.87
C GLY A 607 5.12 16.87 -11.26
N ASP A 608 6.21 17.49 -11.74
CA ASP A 608 6.28 18.09 -13.07
C ASP A 608 7.01 17.16 -14.05
N VAL A 609 6.27 16.19 -14.59
CA VAL A 609 6.76 15.15 -15.49
C VAL A 609 6.36 15.47 -16.93
N ALA A 610 7.34 15.85 -17.75
CA ALA A 610 7.16 16.00 -19.19
C ALA A 610 6.76 14.68 -19.87
N TYR A 611 6.20 14.75 -21.09
CA TYR A 611 5.76 13.55 -21.82
C TYR A 611 6.81 12.44 -21.86
N THR A 612 6.44 11.29 -21.32
CA THR A 612 7.19 10.03 -21.41
C THR A 612 6.34 8.99 -22.13
N SER A 613 6.98 8.04 -22.80
CA SER A 613 6.30 6.91 -23.46
C SER A 613 6.19 5.74 -22.50
N ASP A 614 5.04 5.07 -22.52
CA ASP A 614 4.80 3.85 -21.75
C ASP A 614 3.88 2.89 -22.53
N LYS A 615 3.72 1.66 -22.03
CA LYS A 615 2.94 0.62 -22.68
C LYS A 615 2.33 -0.35 -21.67
N VAL A 616 1.17 -0.90 -22.02
CA VAL A 616 0.53 -1.97 -21.25
C VAL A 616 0.30 -3.16 -22.16
N GLU A 617 0.76 -4.34 -21.74
CA GLU A 617 0.56 -5.61 -22.44
C GLU A 617 -0.54 -6.43 -21.77
N PHE A 618 -1.39 -7.09 -22.57
CA PHE A 618 -2.49 -7.89 -22.07
C PHE A 618 -2.80 -9.08 -22.98
N THR A 619 -3.35 -10.13 -22.38
CA THR A 619 -3.69 -11.39 -23.06
C THR A 619 -4.96 -11.26 -23.92
N ALA A 620 -5.40 -12.34 -24.55
CA ALA A 620 -6.67 -12.33 -25.27
C ALA A 620 -7.86 -12.11 -24.30
N GLY A 621 -8.62 -11.04 -24.51
CA GLY A 621 -9.79 -10.73 -23.69
C GLY A 621 -10.40 -9.37 -24.04
N GLU A 622 -11.42 -8.97 -23.29
CA GLU A 622 -11.84 -7.57 -23.20
C GLU A 622 -11.02 -6.91 -22.09
N HIS A 623 -10.44 -5.76 -22.40
CA HIS A 623 -9.57 -5.02 -21.48
C HIS A 623 -9.98 -3.57 -21.37
N ARG A 624 -9.74 -3.01 -20.18
CA ARG A 624 -10.01 -1.62 -19.84
C ARG A 624 -8.72 -0.99 -19.33
N ILE A 625 -8.28 0.07 -19.98
CA ILE A 625 -7.15 0.88 -19.53
C ILE A 625 -7.70 2.23 -19.10
N THR A 626 -7.46 2.59 -17.84
CA THR A 626 -8.02 3.79 -17.23
C THR A 626 -6.90 4.66 -16.70
N TRP A 627 -6.90 5.93 -17.08
CA TRP A 627 -6.10 6.95 -16.44
C TRP A 627 -6.97 7.80 -15.53
N VAL A 628 -6.50 8.02 -14.31
CA VAL A 628 -7.22 8.79 -13.29
C VAL A 628 -6.28 9.85 -12.74
N TYR A 629 -6.59 11.11 -12.97
CA TYR A 629 -5.93 12.22 -12.29
C TYR A 629 -6.69 12.50 -11.00
N ARG A 630 -6.01 12.46 -9.85
CA ARG A 630 -6.60 12.73 -8.53
C ARG A 630 -5.87 13.86 -7.84
N LYS A 631 -6.64 14.70 -7.16
CA LYS A 631 -6.10 15.68 -6.23
C LYS A 631 -6.30 15.23 -4.79
N ASP A 632 -5.28 15.42 -3.96
CA ASP A 632 -5.39 15.20 -2.52
C ASP A 632 -6.05 16.40 -1.82
N ALA A 633 -5.95 16.47 -0.48
CA ALA A 633 -6.51 17.54 0.33
C ALA A 633 -5.54 18.72 0.54
N ALA A 634 -4.32 18.70 -0.01
CA ALA A 634 -3.22 19.60 0.36
C ALA A 634 -2.75 20.47 -0.81
N ALA A 635 -2.42 21.73 -0.47
CA ALA A 635 -1.70 22.73 -1.27
C ALA A 635 -2.15 22.96 -2.75
N LEU A 636 -1.48 23.89 -3.42
CA LEU A 636 -1.72 24.29 -4.80
C LEU A 636 -0.37 24.53 -5.47
N GLU A 637 0.25 23.49 -6.02
CA GLU A 637 1.48 23.58 -6.81
C GLU A 637 1.35 22.80 -8.13
N GLY A 638 1.88 23.39 -9.21
CA GLY A 638 1.70 22.87 -10.57
C GLY A 638 0.45 23.43 -11.27
N ASP A 639 0.27 23.05 -12.55
CA ASP A 639 -0.93 23.37 -13.35
C ASP A 639 -2.13 22.44 -13.04
N ASP A 640 -1.98 21.51 -12.10
CA ASP A 640 -2.98 20.55 -11.61
C ASP A 640 -3.68 19.76 -12.72
N ASN A 641 -2.91 19.16 -13.63
CA ASN A 641 -3.46 18.39 -14.72
C ASN A 641 -2.56 17.24 -15.20
N GLY A 642 -3.22 16.27 -15.84
CA GLY A 642 -2.58 15.17 -16.57
C GLY A 642 -2.90 15.25 -18.05
N HIS A 643 -1.97 14.81 -18.90
CA HIS A 643 -2.17 14.73 -20.35
C HIS A 643 -1.83 13.34 -20.90
N ILE A 644 -2.50 12.96 -21.98
CA ILE A 644 -2.27 11.71 -22.72
C ILE A 644 -2.28 11.97 -24.22
N ARG A 645 -1.34 11.37 -24.96
CA ARG A 645 -1.29 11.41 -26.42
C ARG A 645 -0.72 10.13 -27.04
N ASN A 646 -0.69 10.08 -28.38
CA ASN A 646 -0.06 9.02 -29.17
C ASN A 646 -0.49 7.59 -28.77
N VAL A 647 -1.78 7.37 -28.55
CA VAL A 647 -2.30 6.07 -28.11
C VAL A 647 -2.43 5.12 -29.30
N VAL A 648 -1.69 4.02 -29.26
CA VAL A 648 -1.64 3.03 -30.33
C VAL A 648 -1.79 1.64 -29.74
N PHE A 649 -2.78 0.88 -30.22
CA PHE A 649 -2.87 -0.54 -29.95
C PHE A 649 -2.14 -1.33 -31.04
N THR A 650 -1.50 -2.42 -30.64
CA THR A 650 -0.78 -3.33 -31.53
C THR A 650 -1.18 -4.76 -31.18
N SER A 651 -2.01 -5.38 -32.02
CA SER A 651 -2.44 -6.76 -31.80
C SER A 651 -1.28 -7.77 -31.96
N THR A 652 -1.21 -8.76 -31.07
CA THR A 652 -0.29 -9.90 -31.21
C THR A 652 -0.87 -10.88 -32.23
N ALA A 653 -0.46 -10.77 -33.49
CA ALA A 653 -0.95 -11.66 -34.54
C ALA A 653 -0.56 -13.12 -34.26
N VAL A 654 -1.55 -14.02 -34.09
CA VAL A 654 -1.33 -15.47 -34.15
C VAL A 654 -0.88 -15.82 -35.57
N THR A 655 0.42 -16.05 -35.76
CA THR A 655 0.95 -16.60 -37.00
C THR A 655 0.44 -18.03 -37.18
N THR A 656 -0.70 -18.18 -37.83
CA THR A 656 -1.10 -19.50 -38.35
C THR A 656 -0.09 -19.84 -39.46
N PRO A 657 0.66 -20.95 -39.38
CA PRO A 657 1.67 -21.25 -40.40
C PRO A 657 0.96 -21.39 -41.74
N THR A 658 1.31 -20.51 -42.68
CA THR A 658 0.85 -20.60 -44.06
C THR A 658 1.30 -21.96 -44.60
N PRO A 659 0.40 -22.84 -45.10
CA PRO A 659 0.82 -24.06 -45.75
C PRO A 659 1.76 -23.70 -46.90
N ALA A 660 2.92 -24.36 -46.95
CA ALA A 660 3.96 -24.07 -47.94
C ALA A 660 3.37 -23.98 -49.35
N ALA A 661 3.68 -22.88 -50.05
CA ALA A 661 3.28 -22.69 -51.44
C ALA A 661 3.68 -23.92 -52.27
N PRO A 662 2.80 -24.44 -53.14
CA PRO A 662 3.15 -25.58 -53.98
C PRO A 662 4.34 -25.22 -54.86
N THR A 663 5.41 -26.01 -54.75
CA THR A 663 6.65 -25.83 -55.51
C THR A 663 6.33 -25.87 -57.02
N PRO A 664 6.85 -24.91 -57.83
CA PRO A 664 6.63 -24.93 -59.27
C PRO A 664 7.21 -26.22 -59.87
N THR A 665 6.36 -27.00 -60.52
CA THR A 665 6.75 -28.23 -61.21
C THR A 665 7.55 -27.88 -62.46
N ASN A 666 8.82 -28.31 -62.49
CA ASN A 666 9.69 -28.20 -63.66
C ASN A 666 9.21 -29.19 -64.74
N PRO A 667 8.79 -28.74 -65.94
CA PRO A 667 8.21 -29.60 -66.97
C PRO A 667 9.21 -30.50 -67.71
N ASN A 668 10.49 -30.57 -67.31
CA ASN A 668 11.53 -31.35 -68.00
C ASN A 668 12.25 -32.43 -67.17
N ALA A 669 11.73 -32.82 -66.00
CA ALA A 669 12.32 -33.93 -65.25
C ALA A 669 11.85 -35.29 -65.82
N ARG A 670 12.68 -35.90 -66.68
CA ARG A 670 12.54 -37.31 -67.09
C ARG A 670 12.95 -38.26 -65.95
N SER A 671 12.11 -39.27 -65.79
CA SER A 671 12.08 -40.35 -64.80
C SER A 671 13.36 -41.17 -64.66
N SER A 672 13.67 -41.58 -63.42
CA SER A 672 14.38 -42.81 -63.09
C SER A 672 13.68 -43.51 -61.92
N SER A 673 13.47 -44.80 -62.09
CA SER A 673 12.63 -45.74 -61.35
C SER A 673 13.11 -46.11 -59.94
N GLY A 674 12.16 -46.38 -59.05
CA GLY A 674 12.34 -47.17 -57.83
C GLY A 674 11.00 -47.31 -57.08
N GLY A 675 10.23 -48.37 -57.39
CA GLY A 675 8.85 -48.54 -56.92
C GLY A 675 8.69 -49.38 -55.65
N SER A 676 7.50 -49.24 -55.03
CA SER A 676 6.72 -50.27 -54.32
C SER A 676 5.35 -49.66 -53.99
N MET A 677 4.28 -49.92 -54.75
CA MET A 677 3.31 -51.00 -54.55
C MET A 677 2.65 -51.01 -53.16
N ALA A 678 1.50 -50.33 -53.02
CA ALA A 678 0.29 -50.81 -52.34
C ALA A 678 -0.83 -49.75 -52.44
N TRP A 679 -1.60 -49.80 -53.52
CA TRP A 679 -2.93 -49.17 -53.60
C TRP A 679 -3.98 -50.15 -53.07
N LEU A 680 -5.12 -49.58 -52.67
CA LEU A 680 -6.44 -50.21 -52.48
C LEU A 680 -6.71 -50.90 -51.14
N SER A 681 -7.14 -50.10 -50.15
CA SER A 681 -8.29 -50.46 -49.32
C SER A 681 -8.71 -49.28 -48.43
N LEU A 682 -9.82 -48.62 -48.79
CA LEU A 682 -10.91 -48.14 -47.91
C LEU A 682 -11.62 -46.92 -48.53
N MET A 683 -12.50 -47.21 -49.49
CA MET A 683 -13.77 -46.51 -49.61
C MET A 683 -14.83 -47.60 -49.49
N LEU A 684 -15.53 -47.65 -48.35
CA LEU A 684 -16.90 -48.15 -48.17
C LEU A 684 -17.11 -48.34 -46.67
N LEU A 685 -17.92 -47.46 -46.04
CA LEU A 685 -18.94 -47.79 -45.03
C LEU A 685 -19.43 -46.49 -44.37
N VAL A 686 -20.34 -45.82 -45.08
CA VAL A 686 -21.41 -45.03 -44.46
C VAL A 686 -22.65 -45.93 -44.46
N LEU A 687 -23.36 -45.93 -43.34
CA LEU A 687 -24.65 -46.55 -43.01
C LEU A 687 -24.58 -47.78 -42.09
N VAL A 688 -25.48 -47.70 -41.10
CA VAL A 688 -25.94 -48.73 -40.14
C VAL A 688 -25.20 -48.76 -38.80
N ASN A 689 -25.61 -47.89 -37.86
CA ASN A 689 -26.23 -48.37 -36.62
C ASN A 689 -26.84 -47.22 -35.78
N MET A 690 -28.10 -46.90 -36.06
CA MET A 690 -29.03 -46.45 -35.03
C MET A 690 -30.03 -47.58 -34.75
N ARG A 691 -30.20 -47.86 -33.45
CA ARG A 691 -31.34 -48.49 -32.77
C ARG A 691 -31.56 -50.00 -32.95
N ARG A 692 -31.25 -50.77 -31.89
CA ARG A 692 -32.25 -51.19 -30.86
C ARG A 692 -31.63 -52.16 -29.85
N LYS A 693 -31.67 -51.81 -28.57
CA LYS A 693 -32.21 -52.68 -27.54
C LYS A 693 -32.93 -51.82 -26.51
N GLN A 694 -34.12 -52.28 -26.16
CA GLN A 694 -35.20 -51.58 -25.49
C GLN A 694 -35.64 -52.49 -24.33
N TYR A 695 -36.17 -51.89 -23.26
CA TYR A 695 -36.89 -52.49 -22.11
C TYR A 695 -36.04 -53.14 -21.00
N GLN A 696 -36.32 -52.98 -19.70
CA GLN A 696 -37.12 -52.02 -18.90
C GLN A 696 -36.85 -52.43 -17.44
N HIS A 697 -36.37 -51.52 -16.61
CA HIS A 697 -36.60 -51.46 -15.16
C HIS A 697 -36.21 -50.08 -14.64
#